data_AF-A0A5Q4GK47-F1
#
_entry.id   AF-A0A5Q4GK47-F1
#
_cell.length_a   1.000
_cell.length_b   1.000
_cell.length_c   1.000
_cell.angle_alpha   90.00
_cell.angle_beta   90.00
_cell.angle_gamma   90.00
#
_symmetry.space_group_name_H-M   'P 1'
#
loop_
_entity.id
_entity.type
_entity.pdbx_description
1 polymer ?
#
loop_
_entity_poly.entity_id
_entity_poly.type
_entity_poly.pdbx_seq_one_letter_code
_entity_poly.pdbx_strand_id
1 'polypeptide(L)'
;MTALTICCALLTITADAVAPIRLDESPAGASQWGYRPEPGTLSPVNPPNFTWRPQSGIVRWQVQWGPRGTAPGDPQTEDAQDIQFSVYTPSTTLAPGSYWWRYRGWDAEDRPTAWSRIREFHLDDGAVQMPMPSRRELLDRIPASHPRLFVRPEQLPRLRELAAGPMQDEFQRLVQQCERLMENPPPTEEPPKYPDGMVRGSDPWRSIWWGNRQYTIRALDGAATLAFTRLLGGREEYGELARRILMDCAQWDPKGATGYRYNDEAGMPYAYYFSRTYTFVHDLLSDQQREKCQEVMRIRGQEMYRHLHPRHLWQPYSSHSNRAWHFLGEIGIAFHDEIPDAADWTWFAMNVFYHVYPVWSDEDGGWHEGTAYWASYLSRFTWWADVMRVAMDVDAYQKPFFQQAGYYAMYLMPPGKVGGGFGNLTAQRTAANNRGLMSVLAAQAGNGHWQWYVDRLGGSTDSGGYVGFVRGALPDVPPQPPTDLPTSRLFRGTGQAYLNTSLEDADQSVQVVFKSSPFGLQSHGYEANNSFLLWAYGQRLLIRSGRRDSYGSDHHRHWMWTTRSVNNITVSGQGQLPHSAASQGEITSFETTPTLDLVVGQAAEAYRQKADVDDPSRLLDRFTRAIVFAKPDLVVVYDRLEARQPETFQYWLHAVNAFDIQDQKRITVRAGDVVCPIQFLEPAGLQITQTDQYDPNPRERIKLREWHLTASTTEPQRTIEFVTVMRPHRTDQTVPDQARLTTLPGGYLLDAQVLDGRVIALLPTDDAAVLQHNGLKTTGKIVVRRLDAEGDVIETITEQ
;
A
#
# COMPACT_ATOMS: atom_id res chain seq x y z
N MET A 1 89.62 -28.70 -1.31
CA MET A 1 88.34 -29.44 -1.33
C MET A 1 87.30 -28.52 -0.71
N THR A 2 86.51 -27.90 -1.57
CA THR A 2 85.71 -26.70 -1.29
C THR A 2 84.31 -27.12 -0.83
N ALA A 3 83.89 -26.61 0.33
CA ALA A 3 82.65 -26.97 1.00
C ALA A 3 81.41 -26.40 0.26
N LEU A 4 80.42 -27.27 0.08
CA LEU A 4 79.10 -26.99 -0.49
C LEU A 4 78.24 -26.30 0.58
N THR A 5 77.81 -25.06 0.35
CA THR A 5 76.81 -24.38 1.21
C THR A 5 75.49 -24.34 0.46
N ILE A 6 74.50 -25.06 0.99
CA ILE A 6 73.12 -25.10 0.51
C ILE A 6 72.40 -23.89 1.10
N CYS A 7 72.00 -22.94 0.24
CA CYS A 7 71.09 -21.85 0.63
C CYS A 7 69.64 -22.35 0.61
N CYS A 8 69.06 -22.57 1.79
CA CYS A 8 67.61 -22.67 1.98
C CYS A 8 66.98 -21.29 1.78
N ALA A 9 66.26 -21.08 0.67
CA ALA A 9 65.38 -19.94 0.51
C ALA A 9 64.10 -20.17 1.32
N LEU A 10 63.98 -19.47 2.46
CA LEU A 10 62.73 -19.33 3.20
C LEU A 10 61.74 -18.51 2.36
N LEU A 11 60.81 -19.18 1.69
CA LEU A 11 59.58 -18.57 1.20
C LEU A 11 58.71 -18.21 2.41
N THR A 12 58.87 -17.00 2.94
CA THR A 12 57.90 -16.37 3.83
C THR A 12 56.62 -16.12 3.03
N ILE A 13 55.64 -17.01 3.18
CA ILE A 13 54.25 -16.73 2.79
C ILE A 13 53.77 -15.66 3.78
N THR A 14 53.85 -14.39 3.38
CA THR A 14 53.11 -13.33 4.07
C THR A 14 51.64 -13.65 3.89
N ALA A 15 50.97 -14.03 4.97
CA ALA A 15 49.51 -14.03 5.00
C ALA A 15 49.08 -12.59 4.67
N ASP A 16 48.51 -12.37 3.49
CA ASP A 16 47.88 -11.11 3.16
C ASP A 16 46.83 -10.84 4.23
N ALA A 17 47.08 -9.83 5.07
CA ALA A 17 46.11 -9.37 6.04
C ALA A 17 44.90 -8.83 5.26
N VAL A 18 43.86 -9.65 5.16
CA VAL A 18 42.59 -9.24 4.52
C VAL A 18 42.10 -7.99 5.23
N ALA A 19 42.01 -6.88 4.48
CA ALA A 19 41.60 -5.60 5.02
C ALA A 19 40.19 -5.69 5.65
N PRO A 20 39.94 -4.99 6.77
CA PRO A 20 38.62 -5.01 7.41
C PRO A 20 37.55 -4.49 6.45
N ILE A 21 36.37 -5.12 6.47
CA ILE A 21 35.25 -4.74 5.62
C ILE A 21 34.88 -3.27 5.87
N ARG A 22 34.87 -2.46 4.82
CA ARG A 22 34.34 -1.09 4.86
C ARG A 22 32.83 -1.13 4.64
N LEU A 23 32.07 -0.52 5.55
CA LEU A 23 30.62 -0.40 5.42
C LEU A 23 30.24 0.42 4.18
N ASP A 24 29.31 -0.09 3.38
CA ASP A 24 28.58 0.72 2.40
C ASP A 24 27.49 1.53 3.13
N GLU A 25 27.65 2.85 3.15
CA GLU A 25 26.69 3.77 3.73
C GLU A 25 25.89 4.57 2.69
N SER A 26 25.92 4.16 1.42
CA SER A 26 25.25 4.86 0.33
C SER A 26 23.73 4.97 0.54
N PRO A 27 23.09 6.05 0.05
CA PRO A 27 21.64 6.20 0.07
C PRO A 27 20.91 5.01 -0.56
N ALA A 28 19.69 4.75 -0.10
CA ALA A 28 18.87 3.67 -0.64
C ALA A 28 18.61 3.90 -2.15
N GLY A 29 18.72 2.83 -2.93
CA GLY A 29 18.28 2.84 -4.32
C GLY A 29 16.76 2.68 -4.45
N ALA A 30 16.25 2.80 -5.67
CA ALA A 30 14.82 2.75 -6.01
C ALA A 30 14.02 1.55 -5.44
N SER A 31 14.66 0.38 -5.25
CA SER A 31 14.03 -0.83 -4.71
C SER A 31 14.29 -1.06 -3.22
N GLN A 32 14.94 -0.10 -2.56
CA GLN A 32 15.36 -0.15 -1.16
C GLN A 32 14.61 0.93 -0.38
N TRP A 33 14.20 0.61 0.84
CA TRP A 33 13.41 1.51 1.67
C TRP A 33 14.22 2.45 2.60
N GLY A 34 15.54 2.23 2.68
CA GLY A 34 16.47 3.14 3.33
C GLY A 34 16.73 2.91 4.82
N TYR A 35 17.55 3.79 5.38
CA TYR A 35 17.89 3.80 6.81
C TYR A 35 16.70 4.28 7.62
N ARG A 36 16.39 3.59 8.72
CA ARG A 36 15.32 4.00 9.64
C ARG A 36 15.78 4.01 11.10
N PRO A 37 15.31 4.96 11.92
CA PRO A 37 14.62 6.19 11.51
C PRO A 37 15.45 7.01 10.54
N GLU A 38 14.78 7.71 9.63
CA GLU A 38 15.47 8.59 8.66
C GLU A 38 16.14 9.74 9.42
N PRO A 39 17.34 10.20 9.00
CA PRO A 39 18.07 11.22 9.76
C PRO A 39 17.24 12.49 9.97
N GLY A 40 17.07 12.88 11.24
CA GLY A 40 16.35 14.09 11.64
C GLY A 40 14.82 13.96 11.67
N THR A 41 14.28 12.76 11.51
CA THR A 41 12.83 12.53 11.51
C THR A 41 12.27 12.21 12.90
N LEU A 42 10.98 12.49 13.07
CA LEU A 42 10.19 12.01 14.20
C LEU A 42 9.90 10.52 14.02
N SER A 43 10.12 9.71 15.06
CA SER A 43 9.69 8.32 15.06
C SER A 43 8.28 8.22 15.66
N PRO A 44 7.31 7.62 14.95
CA PRO A 44 5.93 7.49 15.44
C PRO A 44 5.78 6.37 16.49
N VAL A 45 6.82 5.58 16.72
CA VAL A 45 6.83 4.41 17.60
C VAL A 45 7.99 4.51 18.58
N ASN A 46 7.77 4.01 19.78
CA ASN A 46 8.73 3.98 20.88
C ASN A 46 8.86 2.55 21.41
N PRO A 47 10.04 1.93 21.35
CA PRO A 47 11.28 2.43 20.77
C PRO A 47 11.24 2.47 19.23
N PRO A 48 12.17 3.19 18.57
CA PRO A 48 12.27 3.21 17.12
C PRO A 48 12.70 1.85 16.57
N ASN A 49 12.23 1.55 15.35
CA ASN A 49 12.65 0.38 14.58
C ASN A 49 13.89 0.73 13.76
N PHE A 50 15.09 0.33 14.21
CA PHE A 50 16.33 0.59 13.49
C PHE A 50 16.46 -0.29 12.25
N THR A 51 16.85 0.30 11.13
CA THR A 51 17.20 -0.43 9.90
C THR A 51 18.37 0.21 9.21
N TRP A 52 19.32 -0.62 8.76
CA TRP A 52 20.49 -0.19 8.02
C TRP A 52 20.79 -1.11 6.84
N ARG A 53 21.72 -0.67 5.98
CA ARG A 53 22.12 -1.41 4.79
C ARG A 53 22.82 -2.72 5.19
N PRO A 54 22.37 -3.88 4.70
CA PRO A 54 23.09 -5.13 4.86
C PRO A 54 24.37 -5.14 4.02
N GLN A 55 25.41 -5.80 4.51
CA GLN A 55 26.73 -5.87 3.87
C GLN A 55 27.16 -7.33 3.74
N SER A 56 27.61 -7.74 2.55
CA SER A 56 28.18 -9.07 2.32
C SER A 56 29.44 -9.27 3.16
N GLY A 57 29.59 -10.45 3.76
CA GLY A 57 30.72 -10.81 4.63
C GLY A 57 30.51 -10.46 6.10
N ILE A 58 29.44 -9.74 6.46
CA ILE A 58 29.06 -9.51 7.86
C ILE A 58 28.14 -10.63 8.34
N VAL A 59 28.45 -11.21 9.50
CA VAL A 59 27.70 -12.31 10.11
C VAL A 59 26.93 -11.91 11.37
N ARG A 60 27.33 -10.82 12.03
CA ARG A 60 26.64 -10.23 13.18
C ARG A 60 26.82 -8.72 13.21
N TRP A 61 25.85 -8.03 13.81
CA TRP A 61 25.80 -6.58 13.91
C TRP A 61 25.80 -6.12 15.35
N GLN A 62 26.19 -4.87 15.53
CA GLN A 62 26.09 -4.14 16.79
C GLN A 62 25.51 -2.76 16.51
N VAL A 63 24.59 -2.31 17.37
CA VAL A 63 23.94 -1.00 17.29
C VAL A 63 24.11 -0.27 18.61
N GLN A 64 24.49 1.00 18.55
CA GLN A 64 24.54 1.90 19.69
C GLN A 64 23.60 3.07 19.48
N TRP A 65 22.94 3.51 20.54
CA TRP A 65 22.14 4.72 20.56
C TRP A 65 22.21 5.43 21.92
N GLY A 66 21.94 6.72 21.94
CA GLY A 66 21.96 7.51 23.18
C GLY A 66 21.33 8.89 22.99
N PRO A 67 21.01 9.62 24.08
CA PRO A 67 20.44 10.96 23.99
C PRO A 67 21.35 11.92 23.24
N ARG A 68 20.76 12.86 22.49
CA ARG A 68 21.51 13.89 21.79
C ARG A 68 22.33 14.72 22.79
N GLY A 69 23.63 14.85 22.51
CA GLY A 69 24.58 15.55 23.39
C GLY A 69 25.47 14.61 24.22
N THR A 70 25.18 13.31 24.27
CA THR A 70 26.09 12.32 24.83
C THR A 70 27.10 11.85 23.78
N ALA A 71 28.31 11.47 24.21
CA ALA A 71 29.30 10.86 23.33
C ALA A 71 29.12 9.34 23.32
N PRO A 72 29.50 8.65 22.23
CA PRO A 72 29.49 7.19 22.25
C PRO A 72 30.43 6.64 23.35
N GLY A 73 29.87 5.80 24.23
CA GLY A 73 30.56 5.29 25.42
C GLY A 73 30.24 6.06 26.71
N ASP A 74 29.39 7.08 26.65
CA ASP A 74 28.74 7.68 27.82
C ASP A 74 27.87 6.63 28.55
N PRO A 75 27.70 6.70 29.89
CA PRO A 75 26.85 5.77 30.64
C PRO A 75 25.39 5.69 30.16
N GLN A 76 24.88 6.70 29.45
CA GLN A 76 23.55 6.70 28.84
C GLN A 76 23.53 6.12 27.42
N THR A 77 24.66 5.61 26.93
CA THR A 77 24.74 4.90 25.65
C THR A 77 24.25 3.48 25.84
N GLU A 78 23.20 3.14 25.12
CA GLU A 78 22.74 1.77 24.99
C GLU A 78 23.54 1.06 23.89
N ASP A 79 23.79 -0.23 24.09
CA ASP A 79 24.63 -1.04 23.21
C ASP A 79 24.03 -2.44 23.04
N ALA A 80 23.50 -2.72 21.85
CA ALA A 80 22.98 -4.02 21.48
C ALA A 80 23.97 -4.74 20.56
N GLN A 81 24.41 -5.93 20.98
CA GLN A 81 25.41 -6.75 20.30
C GLN A 81 24.80 -8.05 19.75
N ASP A 82 25.57 -8.75 18.92
CA ASP A 82 25.24 -10.06 18.35
C ASP A 82 23.89 -10.09 17.60
N ILE A 83 23.55 -8.98 16.95
CA ILE A 83 22.32 -8.83 16.17
C ILE A 83 22.50 -9.57 14.84
N GLN A 84 21.62 -10.52 14.54
CA GLN A 84 21.72 -11.35 13.34
C GLN A 84 21.37 -10.61 12.04
N PHE A 85 20.40 -9.69 12.10
CA PHE A 85 19.86 -9.02 10.92
C PHE A 85 20.30 -7.57 10.84
N SER A 86 20.13 -6.94 9.67
CA SER A 86 20.38 -5.51 9.49
C SER A 86 19.23 -4.62 10.00
N VAL A 87 18.55 -5.09 11.04
CA VAL A 87 17.41 -4.45 11.70
C VAL A 87 17.45 -4.74 13.21
N TYR A 88 16.94 -3.82 14.02
CA TYR A 88 16.86 -3.99 15.47
C TYR A 88 15.78 -3.09 16.09
N THR A 89 14.99 -3.63 17.00
CA THR A 89 14.04 -2.87 17.82
C THR A 89 14.34 -3.20 19.30
N PRO A 90 14.59 -2.21 20.15
CA PRO A 90 14.77 -2.45 21.58
C PRO A 90 13.55 -3.11 22.23
N SER A 91 13.78 -3.89 23.28
CA SER A 91 12.72 -4.52 24.09
C SER A 91 12.15 -3.60 25.18
N THR A 92 12.68 -2.39 25.30
CA THR A 92 12.28 -1.37 26.26
C THR A 92 12.04 -0.04 25.57
N THR A 93 11.10 0.74 26.11
CA THR A 93 10.81 2.09 25.63
C THR A 93 11.90 3.07 26.05
N LEU A 94 12.09 4.12 25.26
CA LEU A 94 12.98 5.25 25.54
C LEU A 94 12.18 6.42 26.11
N ALA A 95 12.85 7.31 26.85
CA ALA A 95 12.26 8.58 27.23
C ALA A 95 12.06 9.48 25.99
N PRO A 96 11.04 10.35 25.96
CA PRO A 96 10.89 11.35 24.90
C PRO A 96 12.12 12.25 24.79
N GLY A 97 12.46 12.69 23.57
CA GLY A 97 13.61 13.51 23.29
C GLY A 97 14.33 13.17 21.99
N SER A 98 15.44 13.85 21.74
CA SER A 98 16.30 13.63 20.58
C SER A 98 17.41 12.64 20.89
N TYR A 99 17.70 11.76 19.95
CA TYR A 99 18.68 10.68 20.09
C TYR A 99 19.61 10.60 18.89
N TRP A 100 20.78 10.00 19.10
CA TRP A 100 21.68 9.57 18.04
C TRP A 100 21.76 8.04 18.00
N TRP A 101 22.07 7.47 16.84
CA TRP A 101 22.38 6.05 16.68
C TRP A 101 23.45 5.80 15.62
N ARG A 102 24.14 4.66 15.74
CA ARG A 102 25.15 4.15 14.79
C ARG A 102 25.24 2.64 14.88
N TYR A 103 25.82 2.00 13.86
CA TYR A 103 25.99 0.55 13.81
C TYR A 103 27.38 0.15 13.31
N ARG A 104 27.77 -1.10 13.57
CA ARG A 104 28.93 -1.75 12.93
C ARG A 104 28.66 -3.24 12.71
N GLY A 105 29.38 -3.83 11.78
CA GLY A 105 29.33 -5.27 11.51
C GLY A 105 30.56 -6.00 12.01
N TRP A 106 30.45 -7.32 12.14
CA TRP A 106 31.56 -8.23 12.37
C TRP A 106 31.56 -9.32 11.31
N ASP A 107 32.73 -9.68 10.81
CA ASP A 107 32.88 -10.77 9.86
C ASP A 107 33.02 -12.15 10.53
N ALA A 108 33.15 -13.20 9.72
CA ALA A 108 33.25 -14.58 10.19
C ALA A 108 34.55 -14.86 10.99
N GLU A 109 35.55 -13.98 10.92
CA GLU A 109 36.80 -14.05 11.69
C GLU A 109 36.78 -13.14 12.93
N ASP A 110 35.59 -12.68 13.35
CA ASP A 110 35.39 -11.77 14.49
C ASP A 110 36.17 -10.46 14.38
N ARG A 111 36.34 -9.94 13.15
CA ARG A 111 36.90 -8.60 12.93
C ARG A 111 35.77 -7.58 12.77
N PRO A 112 35.77 -6.49 13.54
CA PRO A 112 34.74 -5.46 13.41
C PRO A 112 35.04 -4.54 12.22
N THR A 113 33.98 -4.05 11.59
CA THR A 113 34.07 -2.85 10.73
C THR A 113 34.30 -1.61 11.59
N ALA A 114 34.71 -0.51 10.96
CA ALA A 114 34.53 0.80 11.57
C ALA A 114 33.04 1.05 11.87
N TRP A 115 32.76 1.92 12.84
CA TRP A 115 31.39 2.41 13.09
C TRP A 115 30.87 3.21 11.90
N SER A 116 29.58 3.07 11.63
CA SER A 116 28.84 3.91 10.69
C SER A 116 28.87 5.37 11.12
N ARG A 117 28.53 6.29 10.20
CA ARG A 117 28.19 7.66 10.59
C ARG A 117 27.02 7.68 11.58
N ILE A 118 27.03 8.68 12.45
CA ILE A 118 25.94 8.94 13.39
C ILE A 118 24.73 9.47 12.61
N ARG A 119 23.54 9.00 12.99
CA ARG A 119 22.24 9.47 12.51
C ARG A 119 21.41 9.91 13.71
N GLU A 120 20.57 10.92 13.55
CA GLU A 120 19.71 11.44 14.62
C GLU A 120 18.24 11.16 14.35
N PHE A 121 17.44 11.08 15.41
CA PHE A 121 15.98 11.00 15.35
C PHE A 121 15.35 11.66 16.58
N HIS A 122 14.05 11.92 16.52
CA HIS A 122 13.27 12.48 17.63
C HIS A 122 12.16 11.51 18.07
N LEU A 123 11.84 11.53 19.35
CA LEU A 123 10.70 10.84 19.95
C LEU A 123 9.86 11.86 20.72
N ASP A 124 8.60 11.97 20.36
CA ASP A 124 7.62 12.77 21.09
C ASP A 124 6.95 11.94 22.21
N ASP A 125 6.35 12.65 23.18
CA ASP A 125 5.56 12.06 24.26
C ASP A 125 4.41 11.16 23.75
N GLY A 126 3.91 11.44 22.55
CA GLY A 126 2.79 10.72 21.91
C GLY A 126 3.17 9.52 21.05
N ALA A 127 4.45 9.15 20.96
CA ALA A 127 4.89 8.01 20.15
C ALA A 127 4.29 6.69 20.67
N VAL A 128 3.78 5.85 19.76
CA VAL A 128 3.14 4.58 20.12
C VAL A 128 4.14 3.64 20.78
N GLN A 129 3.87 3.24 22.02
CA GLN A 129 4.72 2.31 22.75
C GLN A 129 4.57 0.89 22.17
N MET A 130 5.60 0.41 21.49
CA MET A 130 5.60 -0.88 20.81
C MET A 130 6.98 -1.56 20.83
N PRO A 131 7.52 -1.90 22.02
CA PRO A 131 8.77 -2.65 22.11
C PRO A 131 8.65 -4.01 21.44
N MET A 132 9.76 -4.49 20.86
CA MET A 132 9.85 -5.83 20.33
C MET A 132 10.37 -6.76 21.43
N PRO A 133 9.61 -7.79 21.86
CA PRO A 133 10.11 -8.77 22.83
C PRO A 133 11.41 -9.40 22.33
N SER A 134 12.30 -9.77 23.25
CA SER A 134 13.52 -10.49 22.86
C SER A 134 13.17 -11.81 22.14
N ARG A 135 14.09 -12.32 21.32
CA ARG A 135 13.87 -13.59 20.58
C ARG A 135 13.40 -14.71 21.50
N ARG A 136 13.98 -14.82 22.69
CA ARG A 136 13.60 -15.83 23.68
C ARG A 136 12.20 -15.58 24.21
N GLU A 137 11.92 -14.39 24.73
CA GLU A 137 10.59 -14.06 25.28
C GLU A 137 9.47 -14.23 24.25
N LEU A 138 9.72 -13.86 23.00
CA LEU A 138 8.76 -14.01 21.92
C LEU A 138 8.45 -15.49 21.64
N LEU A 139 9.48 -16.33 21.51
CA LEU A 139 9.32 -17.76 21.21
C LEU A 139 8.73 -18.53 22.40
N ASP A 140 9.14 -18.20 23.63
CA ASP A 140 8.63 -18.80 24.87
C ASP A 140 7.11 -18.55 25.07
N ARG A 141 6.51 -17.57 24.37
CA ARG A 141 5.05 -17.32 24.39
C ARG A 141 4.26 -18.30 23.53
N ILE A 142 4.90 -18.95 22.55
CA ILE A 142 4.24 -19.91 21.66
C ILE A 142 3.79 -21.11 22.50
N PRO A 143 2.52 -21.57 22.39
CA PRO A 143 2.05 -22.72 23.16
C PRO A 143 2.88 -23.99 22.90
N ALA A 144 3.32 -24.65 23.98
CA ALA A 144 4.09 -25.89 23.88
C ALA A 144 3.28 -27.04 23.24
N SER A 145 1.96 -27.04 23.41
CA SER A 145 1.05 -28.03 22.81
C SER A 145 0.13 -27.39 21.77
N HIS A 146 -0.45 -28.24 20.92
CA HIS A 146 -1.38 -27.84 19.87
C HIS A 146 -2.81 -27.69 20.40
N PRO A 147 -3.62 -26.80 19.82
CA PRO A 147 -3.35 -25.94 18.65
C PRO A 147 -2.50 -24.69 18.96
N ARG A 148 -1.82 -24.16 17.93
CA ARG A 148 -0.89 -23.00 18.02
C ARG A 148 -1.27 -21.80 17.15
N LEU A 149 -2.23 -21.95 16.24
CA LEU A 149 -2.68 -20.89 15.32
C LEU A 149 -4.14 -20.52 15.59
N PHE A 150 -4.44 -19.22 15.66
CA PHE A 150 -5.75 -18.61 15.98
C PHE A 150 -6.33 -18.89 17.37
N VAL A 151 -5.98 -20.03 17.97
CA VAL A 151 -6.46 -20.48 19.27
C VAL A 151 -5.32 -21.16 20.03
N ARG A 152 -5.29 -20.97 21.34
CA ARG A 152 -4.40 -21.68 22.27
C ARG A 152 -5.13 -22.88 22.89
N PRO A 153 -4.42 -23.92 23.36
CA PRO A 153 -5.06 -25.09 23.97
C PRO A 153 -5.96 -24.72 25.15
N GLU A 154 -5.51 -23.79 26.00
CA GLU A 154 -6.24 -23.30 27.17
C GLU A 154 -7.52 -22.51 26.84
N GLN A 155 -7.68 -22.06 25.59
CA GLN A 155 -8.88 -21.34 25.14
C GLN A 155 -10.00 -22.28 24.65
N LEU A 156 -9.68 -23.53 24.34
CA LEU A 156 -10.66 -24.48 23.77
C LEU A 156 -11.89 -24.70 24.67
N PRO A 157 -11.78 -24.87 26.01
CA PRO A 157 -12.97 -25.00 26.86
C PRO A 157 -13.94 -23.83 26.72
N ARG A 158 -13.42 -22.59 26.71
CA ARG A 158 -14.25 -21.39 26.54
C ARG A 158 -14.89 -21.32 25.15
N LEU A 159 -14.16 -21.68 24.10
CA LEU A 159 -14.72 -21.69 22.74
C LEU A 159 -15.82 -22.73 22.58
N ARG A 160 -15.72 -23.88 23.25
CA ARG A 160 -16.80 -24.88 23.30
C ARG A 160 -18.04 -24.37 24.01
N GLU A 161 -17.89 -23.63 25.12
CA GLU A 161 -19.02 -22.96 25.78
C GLU A 161 -19.70 -21.94 24.86
N LEU A 162 -18.92 -21.14 24.12
CA LEU A 162 -19.46 -20.20 23.14
C LEU A 162 -20.22 -20.94 22.03
N ALA A 163 -19.64 -21.99 21.47
CA ALA A 163 -20.26 -22.82 20.44
C ALA A 163 -21.56 -23.51 20.91
N ALA A 164 -21.64 -23.88 22.19
CA ALA A 164 -22.82 -24.50 22.78
C ALA A 164 -23.89 -23.49 23.23
N GLY A 165 -23.55 -22.20 23.29
CA GLY A 165 -24.43 -21.15 23.82
C GLY A 165 -24.53 -19.95 22.88
N PRO A 166 -23.91 -18.80 23.22
CA PRO A 166 -24.14 -17.53 22.53
C PRO A 166 -23.70 -17.51 21.06
N MET A 167 -22.83 -18.43 20.63
CA MET A 167 -22.35 -18.54 19.24
C MET A 167 -22.79 -19.86 18.59
N GLN A 168 -23.94 -20.40 19.03
CA GLN A 168 -24.48 -21.65 18.48
C GLN A 168 -24.78 -21.53 16.99
N ASP A 169 -25.28 -20.39 16.51
CA ASP A 169 -25.61 -20.20 15.10
C ASP A 169 -24.35 -20.19 14.22
N GLU A 170 -23.28 -19.53 14.65
CA GLU A 170 -21.96 -19.54 14.01
C GLU A 170 -21.41 -20.98 13.95
N PHE A 171 -21.52 -21.71 15.05
CA PHE A 171 -21.10 -23.11 15.10
C PHE A 171 -21.94 -24.00 14.17
N GLN A 172 -23.26 -23.81 14.09
CA GLN A 172 -24.10 -24.57 13.16
C GLN A 172 -23.75 -24.27 11.69
N ARG A 173 -23.34 -23.04 11.35
CA ARG A 173 -22.83 -22.74 10.01
C ARG A 173 -21.55 -23.53 9.68
N LEU A 174 -20.65 -23.70 10.66
CA LEU A 174 -19.47 -24.57 10.53
C LEU A 174 -19.84 -26.03 10.34
N VAL A 175 -20.77 -26.54 11.15
CA VAL A 175 -21.28 -27.93 11.05
C VAL A 175 -21.87 -28.17 9.66
N GLN A 176 -22.72 -27.28 9.15
CA GLN A 176 -23.28 -27.39 7.79
C GLN A 176 -22.20 -27.38 6.70
N GLN A 177 -21.14 -26.60 6.87
CA GLN A 177 -19.99 -26.64 5.95
C GLN A 177 -19.25 -27.98 6.02
N CYS A 178 -19.08 -28.54 7.22
CA CYS A 178 -18.48 -29.85 7.42
C CYS A 178 -19.34 -30.96 6.80
N GLU A 179 -20.67 -30.93 6.95
CA GLU A 179 -21.57 -31.90 6.29
C GLU A 179 -21.39 -31.91 4.77
N ARG A 180 -21.33 -30.73 4.13
CA ARG A 180 -21.09 -30.65 2.68
C ARG A 180 -19.73 -31.22 2.28
N LEU A 181 -18.71 -31.05 3.11
CA LEU A 181 -17.38 -31.62 2.89
C LEU A 181 -17.35 -33.14 3.12
N MET A 182 -18.17 -33.67 4.02
CA MET A 182 -18.34 -35.10 4.23
C MET A 182 -19.06 -35.76 3.05
N GLU A 183 -20.12 -35.12 2.53
CA GLU A 183 -20.89 -35.60 1.38
C GLU A 183 -20.07 -35.56 0.08
N ASN A 184 -19.30 -34.49 -0.13
CA ASN A 184 -18.47 -34.31 -1.31
C ASN A 184 -17.06 -33.82 -0.92
N PRO A 185 -16.19 -34.74 -0.46
CA PRO A 185 -14.83 -34.39 -0.10
C PRO A 185 -14.06 -33.76 -1.27
N PRO A 186 -13.23 -32.74 -1.02
CA PRO A 186 -12.41 -32.16 -2.07
C PRO A 186 -11.44 -33.21 -2.63
N PRO A 187 -11.15 -33.19 -3.94
CA PRO A 187 -10.15 -34.07 -4.52
C PRO A 187 -8.76 -33.75 -3.97
N THR A 188 -7.96 -34.79 -3.75
CA THR A 188 -6.64 -34.71 -3.11
C THR A 188 -5.50 -35.24 -3.99
N GLU A 189 -5.78 -35.56 -5.25
CA GLU A 189 -4.73 -35.86 -6.24
C GLU A 189 -3.82 -34.64 -6.46
N GLU A 190 -2.54 -34.86 -6.76
CA GLU A 190 -1.61 -33.76 -6.98
C GLU A 190 -2.05 -32.90 -8.19
N PRO A 191 -2.11 -31.56 -8.05
CA PRO A 191 -2.46 -30.68 -9.17
C PRO A 191 -1.49 -30.81 -10.36
N PRO A 192 -1.95 -30.56 -11.60
CA PRO A 192 -1.10 -30.70 -12.77
C PRO A 192 -0.01 -29.62 -12.85
N LYS A 193 1.16 -29.99 -13.35
CA LYS A 193 2.20 -29.06 -13.82
C LYS A 193 1.79 -28.45 -15.18
N TYR A 194 2.41 -27.33 -15.55
CA TYR A 194 2.27 -26.76 -16.88
C TYR A 194 2.80 -27.75 -17.93
N PRO A 195 2.09 -27.97 -19.05
CA PRO A 195 2.60 -28.76 -20.17
C PRO A 195 3.77 -28.05 -20.86
N ASP A 196 4.57 -28.82 -21.59
CA ASP A 196 5.68 -28.29 -22.38
C ASP A 196 5.19 -27.28 -23.43
N GLY A 197 5.96 -26.20 -23.62
CA GLY A 197 5.62 -25.12 -24.55
C GLY A 197 4.54 -24.14 -24.04
N MET A 198 4.10 -24.25 -22.78
CA MET A 198 3.12 -23.33 -22.20
C MET A 198 3.60 -21.87 -22.26
N VAL A 199 2.81 -21.01 -22.91
CA VAL A 199 3.10 -19.57 -23.02
C VAL A 199 2.62 -18.84 -21.77
N ARG A 200 3.55 -18.25 -21.03
CA ARG A 200 3.24 -17.45 -19.83
C ARG A 200 2.31 -16.29 -20.16
N GLY A 201 1.25 -16.10 -19.36
CA GLY A 201 0.28 -15.02 -19.54
C GLY A 201 -0.81 -15.28 -20.59
N SER A 202 -0.80 -16.46 -21.23
CA SER A 202 -1.91 -16.97 -22.03
C SER A 202 -3.09 -17.41 -21.15
N ASP A 203 -4.28 -17.55 -21.73
CA ASP A 203 -5.47 -18.00 -21.00
C ASP A 203 -5.35 -19.47 -20.51
N PRO A 204 -4.75 -20.41 -21.27
CA PRO A 204 -4.42 -21.74 -20.76
C PRO A 204 -3.47 -21.71 -19.56
N TRP A 205 -2.41 -20.89 -19.61
CA TRP A 205 -1.48 -20.73 -18.47
C TRP A 205 -2.21 -20.24 -17.23
N ARG A 206 -3.08 -19.22 -17.38
CA ARG A 206 -3.87 -18.67 -16.27
C ARG A 206 -4.82 -19.69 -15.66
N SER A 207 -5.39 -20.56 -16.48
CA SER A 207 -6.31 -21.61 -16.05
C SER A 207 -5.62 -22.61 -15.12
N ILE A 208 -4.38 -23.02 -15.44
CA ILE A 208 -3.58 -23.88 -14.55
C ILE A 208 -3.07 -23.09 -13.34
N TRP A 209 -2.49 -21.90 -13.56
CA TRP A 209 -1.91 -21.07 -12.50
C TRP A 209 -2.92 -20.77 -11.39
N TRP A 210 -4.09 -20.23 -11.75
CA TRP A 210 -5.15 -19.91 -10.80
C TRP A 210 -5.98 -21.14 -10.40
N GLY A 211 -6.13 -22.11 -11.31
CA GLY A 211 -6.82 -23.37 -11.03
C GLY A 211 -6.15 -24.15 -9.90
N ASN A 212 -4.82 -24.31 -9.96
CA ASN A 212 -4.04 -24.97 -8.91
C ASN A 212 -4.19 -24.24 -7.58
N ARG A 213 -4.19 -22.90 -7.57
CA ARG A 213 -4.47 -22.12 -6.36
C ARG A 213 -5.83 -22.48 -5.75
N GLN A 214 -6.90 -22.45 -6.55
CA GLN A 214 -8.26 -22.72 -6.05
C GLN A 214 -8.40 -24.18 -5.60
N TYR A 215 -7.75 -25.11 -6.30
CA TYR A 215 -7.72 -26.52 -5.94
C TYR A 215 -7.07 -26.73 -4.57
N THR A 216 -5.87 -26.18 -4.36
CA THR A 216 -5.15 -26.24 -3.07
C THR A 216 -5.98 -25.68 -1.91
N ILE A 217 -6.64 -24.53 -2.11
CA ILE A 217 -7.48 -23.92 -1.07
C ILE A 217 -8.65 -24.82 -0.72
N ARG A 218 -9.39 -25.34 -1.71
CA ARG A 218 -10.55 -26.21 -1.44
C ARG A 218 -10.16 -27.43 -0.60
N ALA A 219 -9.01 -28.05 -0.89
CA ALA A 219 -8.53 -29.20 -0.13
C ALA A 219 -8.16 -28.81 1.31
N LEU A 220 -7.19 -27.90 1.47
CA LEU A 220 -6.57 -27.65 2.77
C LEU A 220 -7.38 -26.71 3.68
N ASP A 221 -8.11 -25.73 3.13
CA ASP A 221 -9.01 -24.90 3.94
C ASP A 221 -10.25 -25.71 4.38
N GLY A 222 -10.72 -26.62 3.52
CA GLY A 222 -11.75 -27.59 3.87
C GLY A 222 -11.30 -28.48 5.04
N ALA A 223 -10.08 -29.02 4.97
CA ALA A 223 -9.50 -29.82 6.05
C ALA A 223 -9.33 -29.01 7.35
N ALA A 224 -8.83 -27.78 7.28
CA ALA A 224 -8.72 -26.90 8.45
C ALA A 224 -10.09 -26.61 9.08
N THR A 225 -11.13 -26.40 8.27
CA THR A 225 -12.50 -26.16 8.75
C THR A 225 -13.06 -27.39 9.46
N LEU A 226 -12.92 -28.58 8.87
CA LEU A 226 -13.34 -29.86 9.47
C LEU A 226 -12.65 -30.08 10.83
N ALA A 227 -11.32 -29.91 10.86
CA ALA A 227 -10.51 -30.09 12.05
C ALA A 227 -10.89 -29.13 13.18
N PHE A 228 -11.02 -27.83 12.87
CA PHE A 228 -11.39 -26.81 13.84
C PHE A 228 -12.80 -27.06 14.40
N THR A 229 -13.76 -27.41 13.55
CA THR A 229 -15.14 -27.67 13.97
C THR A 229 -15.21 -28.85 14.93
N ARG A 230 -14.41 -29.90 14.70
CA ARG A 230 -14.24 -31.03 15.63
C ARG A 230 -13.70 -30.58 16.98
N LEU A 231 -12.69 -29.71 17.03
CA LEU A 231 -12.17 -29.17 18.30
C LEU A 231 -13.23 -28.44 19.15
N LEU A 232 -14.24 -27.83 18.51
CA LEU A 232 -15.34 -27.13 19.18
C LEU A 232 -16.48 -28.05 19.67
N GLY A 233 -16.43 -29.35 19.41
CA GLY A 233 -17.49 -30.31 19.75
C GLY A 233 -18.26 -30.85 18.55
N GLY A 234 -17.74 -30.66 17.33
CA GLY A 234 -18.20 -31.36 16.13
C GLY A 234 -17.90 -32.85 16.18
N ARG A 235 -18.41 -33.60 15.19
CA ARG A 235 -18.26 -35.05 15.09
C ARG A 235 -16.79 -35.47 14.89
N GLU A 236 -16.39 -36.61 15.46
CA GLU A 236 -15.01 -37.14 15.32
C GLU A 236 -14.67 -37.47 13.85
N GLU A 237 -15.65 -37.87 13.06
CA GLU A 237 -15.48 -38.18 11.63
C GLU A 237 -14.99 -36.98 10.82
N TYR A 238 -15.28 -35.73 11.25
CA TYR A 238 -14.70 -34.55 10.63
C TYR A 238 -13.19 -34.50 10.80
N GLY A 239 -12.69 -34.85 11.99
CA GLY A 239 -11.26 -34.91 12.30
C GLY A 239 -10.56 -35.97 11.47
N GLU A 240 -11.17 -37.15 11.30
CA GLU A 240 -10.63 -38.22 10.46
C GLU A 240 -10.58 -37.85 8.97
N LEU A 241 -11.62 -37.19 8.45
CA LEU A 241 -11.59 -36.70 7.07
C LEU A 241 -10.52 -35.61 6.88
N ALA A 242 -10.40 -34.67 7.83
CA ALA A 242 -9.37 -33.65 7.81
C ALA A 242 -7.96 -34.26 7.83
N ARG A 243 -7.74 -35.25 8.70
CA ARG A 243 -6.49 -36.02 8.79
C ARG A 243 -6.16 -36.70 7.47
N ARG A 244 -7.15 -37.38 6.85
CA ARG A 244 -6.97 -38.01 5.52
C ARG A 244 -6.53 -36.99 4.48
N ILE A 245 -7.26 -35.88 4.35
CA ILE A 245 -6.95 -34.84 3.35
C ILE A 245 -5.55 -34.26 3.57
N LEU A 246 -5.19 -33.95 4.83
CA LEU A 246 -3.85 -33.47 5.18
C LEU A 246 -2.77 -34.44 4.70
N MET A 247 -2.96 -35.73 4.97
CA MET A 247 -1.98 -36.76 4.65
C MET A 247 -1.88 -37.06 3.16
N ASP A 248 -2.99 -36.99 2.42
CA ASP A 248 -2.98 -37.09 0.96
C ASP A 248 -2.21 -35.90 0.36
N CYS A 249 -2.49 -34.68 0.80
CA CYS A 249 -1.77 -33.48 0.36
C CYS A 249 -0.28 -33.53 0.76
N ALA A 250 0.08 -34.14 1.90
CA ALA A 250 1.46 -34.33 2.32
C ALA A 250 2.28 -35.23 1.38
N GLN A 251 1.63 -35.97 0.47
CA GLN A 251 2.29 -36.75 -0.57
C GLN A 251 2.67 -35.92 -1.82
N TRP A 252 2.07 -34.74 -2.00
CA TRP A 252 2.36 -33.89 -3.16
C TRP A 252 3.83 -33.48 -3.17
N ASP A 253 4.45 -33.44 -4.36
CA ASP A 253 5.82 -32.94 -4.54
C ASP A 253 5.95 -31.52 -3.93
N PRO A 254 6.77 -31.31 -2.87
CA PRO A 254 6.91 -30.00 -2.22
C PRO A 254 7.47 -28.92 -3.14
N LYS A 255 8.09 -29.30 -4.25
CA LYS A 255 8.60 -28.41 -5.31
C LYS A 255 7.81 -28.55 -6.62
N GLY A 256 6.68 -29.25 -6.57
CA GLY A 256 5.84 -29.59 -7.70
C GLY A 256 4.90 -28.46 -8.12
N ALA A 257 3.71 -28.82 -8.59
CA ALA A 257 2.72 -27.86 -9.13
C ALA A 257 2.25 -26.80 -8.12
N THR A 258 2.42 -27.11 -6.83
CA THR A 258 2.10 -26.24 -5.68
C THR A 258 3.35 -25.76 -4.93
N GLY A 259 4.55 -25.92 -5.50
CA GLY A 259 5.79 -25.39 -4.93
C GLY A 259 5.82 -23.86 -4.98
N TYR A 260 6.38 -23.20 -3.96
CA TYR A 260 6.39 -21.74 -3.86
C TYR A 260 7.15 -21.09 -5.02
N ARG A 261 8.25 -21.70 -5.49
CA ARG A 261 8.99 -21.17 -6.66
C ARG A 261 8.37 -21.52 -8.01
N TYR A 262 7.51 -22.53 -8.06
CA TYR A 262 6.84 -22.97 -9.29
C TYR A 262 5.55 -22.18 -9.56
N ASN A 263 4.68 -22.11 -8.55
CA ASN A 263 3.43 -21.36 -8.55
C ASN A 263 3.17 -20.84 -7.13
N ASP A 264 3.71 -19.67 -6.82
CA ASP A 264 3.57 -19.04 -5.50
C ASP A 264 2.12 -18.78 -5.09
N GLU A 265 1.23 -18.46 -6.05
CA GLU A 265 -0.20 -18.32 -5.79
C GLU A 265 -0.86 -19.62 -5.32
N ALA A 266 -0.32 -20.80 -5.64
CA ALA A 266 -0.75 -22.09 -5.08
C ALA A 266 0.09 -22.53 -3.87
N GLY A 267 1.39 -22.19 -3.84
CA GLY A 267 2.30 -22.56 -2.75
C GLY A 267 2.06 -21.80 -1.46
N MET A 268 1.66 -20.53 -1.54
CA MET A 268 1.26 -19.75 -0.36
C MET A 268 0.05 -20.39 0.36
N PRO A 269 -1.12 -20.61 -0.28
CA PRO A 269 -2.24 -21.30 0.37
C PRO A 269 -1.93 -22.71 0.82
N TYR A 270 -1.06 -23.44 0.11
CA TYR A 270 -0.57 -24.71 0.63
C TYR A 270 0.07 -24.51 2.00
N ALA A 271 1.04 -23.59 2.10
CA ALA A 271 1.81 -23.39 3.32
C ALA A 271 0.93 -23.08 4.54
N TYR A 272 0.08 -22.04 4.48
CA TYR A 272 -0.68 -21.64 5.66
C TYR A 272 -1.87 -22.56 5.97
N TYR A 273 -2.61 -23.06 4.98
CA TYR A 273 -3.72 -23.98 5.28
C TYR A 273 -3.26 -25.37 5.71
N PHE A 274 -2.10 -25.84 5.22
CA PHE A 274 -1.49 -27.08 5.72
C PHE A 274 -1.10 -26.91 7.19
N SER A 275 -0.40 -25.82 7.56
CA SER A 275 -0.03 -25.52 8.95
C SER A 275 -1.24 -25.43 9.89
N ARG A 276 -2.33 -24.78 9.43
CA ARG A 276 -3.58 -24.67 10.19
C ARG A 276 -4.26 -26.02 10.36
N THR A 277 -4.33 -26.83 9.30
CA THR A 277 -4.89 -28.18 9.41
C THR A 277 -4.06 -29.04 10.35
N TYR A 278 -2.73 -29.08 10.17
CA TYR A 278 -1.79 -29.82 11.01
C TYR A 278 -1.99 -29.50 12.49
N THR A 279 -2.08 -28.20 12.83
CA THR A 279 -2.22 -27.79 14.23
C THR A 279 -3.56 -28.19 14.83
N PHE A 280 -4.64 -28.26 14.03
CA PHE A 280 -5.97 -28.62 14.51
C PHE A 280 -6.24 -30.13 14.58
N VAL A 281 -5.55 -30.96 13.78
CA VAL A 281 -5.66 -32.43 13.84
C VAL A 281 -4.50 -33.10 14.57
N HIS A 282 -3.61 -32.33 15.18
CA HIS A 282 -2.35 -32.83 15.71
C HIS A 282 -2.53 -34.04 16.64
N ASP A 283 -3.56 -34.03 17.50
CA ASP A 283 -3.87 -35.12 18.42
C ASP A 283 -4.33 -36.43 17.74
N LEU A 284 -4.75 -36.38 16.47
CA LEU A 284 -5.14 -37.54 15.66
C LEU A 284 -4.00 -38.12 14.82
N LEU A 285 -2.88 -37.40 14.70
CA LEU A 285 -1.73 -37.85 13.90
C LEU A 285 -0.86 -38.81 14.68
N SER A 286 -0.48 -39.93 14.06
CA SER A 286 0.60 -40.78 14.58
C SER A 286 1.96 -40.10 14.41
N ASP A 287 2.97 -40.58 15.14
CA ASP A 287 4.33 -40.03 15.06
C ASP A 287 4.88 -40.03 13.62
N GLN A 288 4.66 -41.12 12.87
CA GLN A 288 5.07 -41.21 11.46
C GLN A 288 4.34 -40.17 10.58
N GLN A 289 3.07 -39.89 10.86
CA GLN A 289 2.31 -38.88 10.13
C GLN A 289 2.80 -37.48 10.45
N ARG A 290 3.18 -37.21 11.70
CA ARG A 290 3.80 -35.95 12.12
C ARG A 290 5.17 -35.75 11.47
N GLU A 291 6.03 -36.77 11.47
CA GLU A 291 7.32 -36.76 10.78
C GLU A 291 7.17 -36.44 9.28
N LYS A 292 6.16 -37.03 8.61
CA LYS A 292 5.88 -36.73 7.20
C LYS A 292 5.47 -35.27 6.98
N CYS A 293 4.63 -34.73 7.86
CA CYS A 293 4.24 -33.32 7.83
C CYS A 293 5.44 -32.39 8.06
N GLN A 294 6.30 -32.73 9.02
CA GLN A 294 7.54 -32.00 9.30
C GLN A 294 8.49 -32.02 8.10
N GLU A 295 8.64 -33.18 7.43
CA GLU A 295 9.49 -33.31 6.23
C GLU A 295 9.05 -32.37 5.10
N VAL A 296 7.76 -32.43 4.72
CA VAL A 296 7.23 -31.64 3.60
C VAL A 296 7.26 -30.14 3.92
N MET A 297 6.93 -29.76 5.15
CA MET A 297 6.90 -28.36 5.57
C MET A 297 8.30 -27.80 5.80
N ARG A 298 9.29 -28.63 6.16
CA ARG A 298 10.69 -28.22 6.20
C ARG A 298 11.18 -27.81 4.81
N ILE A 299 10.89 -28.60 3.77
CA ILE A 299 11.31 -28.29 2.40
C ILE A 299 10.67 -26.97 1.92
N ARG A 300 9.37 -26.81 2.14
CA ARG A 300 8.61 -25.62 1.72
C ARG A 300 9.02 -24.37 2.50
N GLY A 301 9.17 -24.46 3.82
CA GLY A 301 9.62 -23.38 4.69
C GLY A 301 11.02 -22.89 4.32
N GLN A 302 11.97 -23.82 4.08
CA GLN A 302 13.32 -23.47 3.61
C GLN A 302 13.32 -22.79 2.23
N GLU A 303 12.45 -23.22 1.30
CA GLU A 303 12.33 -22.58 -0.02
C GLU A 303 11.82 -21.14 0.10
N MET A 304 10.81 -20.91 0.94
CA MET A 304 10.29 -19.57 1.22
C MET A 304 11.32 -18.70 1.93
N TYR A 305 11.97 -19.22 2.97
CA TYR A 305 12.97 -18.48 3.74
C TYR A 305 14.15 -18.04 2.87
N ARG A 306 14.73 -18.94 2.06
CA ARG A 306 15.83 -18.60 1.13
C ARG A 306 15.45 -17.53 0.10
N HIS A 307 14.18 -17.43 -0.26
CA HIS A 307 13.71 -16.41 -1.19
C HIS A 307 13.49 -15.04 -0.52
N LEU A 308 13.07 -15.05 0.75
CA LEU A 308 12.70 -13.84 1.49
C LEU A 308 13.86 -13.26 2.30
N HIS A 309 14.55 -14.08 3.07
CA HIS A 309 15.65 -13.68 3.95
C HIS A 309 17.00 -13.67 3.20
N PRO A 310 17.87 -12.67 3.45
CA PRO A 310 17.63 -11.44 4.21
C PRO A 310 17.02 -10.31 3.36
N ARG A 311 16.85 -10.54 2.05
CA ARG A 311 16.49 -9.51 1.06
C ARG A 311 15.32 -8.64 1.48
N HIS A 312 14.26 -9.22 2.04
CA HIS A 312 13.02 -8.53 2.35
C HIS A 312 13.18 -7.44 3.42
N LEU A 313 14.19 -7.53 4.29
CA LEU A 313 14.48 -6.53 5.34
C LEU A 313 15.09 -5.23 4.80
N TRP A 314 15.57 -5.22 3.54
CA TRP A 314 16.18 -4.05 2.90
C TRP A 314 15.57 -3.69 1.54
N GLN A 315 15.10 -4.69 0.78
CA GLN A 315 14.43 -4.52 -0.51
C GLN A 315 12.99 -5.05 -0.45
N PRO A 316 12.11 -4.37 0.30
CA PRO A 316 10.76 -4.87 0.59
C PRO A 316 9.77 -4.70 -0.56
N TYR A 317 10.08 -3.94 -1.61
CA TYR A 317 9.17 -3.62 -2.72
C TYR A 317 8.99 -4.79 -3.71
N SER A 318 8.40 -5.88 -3.22
CA SER A 318 7.95 -7.04 -4.00
C SER A 318 6.57 -7.43 -3.54
N SER A 319 5.58 -7.24 -4.42
CA SER A 319 4.17 -7.54 -4.19
C SER A 319 3.98 -8.93 -3.54
N HIS A 320 4.48 -10.00 -4.15
CA HIS A 320 4.27 -11.35 -3.62
C HIS A 320 5.07 -11.61 -2.33
N SER A 321 6.30 -11.10 -2.21
CA SER A 321 7.11 -11.27 -1.00
C SER A 321 6.47 -10.60 0.23
N ASN A 322 5.81 -9.45 0.05
CA ASN A 322 5.06 -8.73 1.08
C ASN A 322 3.85 -9.50 1.64
N ARG A 323 3.45 -10.62 1.02
CA ARG A 323 2.43 -11.54 1.53
C ARG A 323 3.05 -12.84 2.07
N ALA A 324 4.15 -13.28 1.49
CA ALA A 324 4.71 -14.60 1.78
C ALA A 324 5.34 -14.73 3.18
N TRP A 325 5.91 -13.64 3.72
CA TRP A 325 6.64 -13.69 5.00
C TRP A 325 5.77 -14.10 6.19
N HIS A 326 4.51 -13.66 6.24
CA HIS A 326 3.62 -14.02 7.35
C HIS A 326 3.09 -15.45 7.22
N PHE A 327 2.99 -15.98 6.00
CA PHE A 327 2.71 -17.40 5.80
C PHE A 327 3.87 -18.28 6.23
N LEU A 328 5.12 -17.83 6.02
CA LEU A 328 6.30 -18.48 6.59
C LEU A 328 6.27 -18.44 8.14
N GLY A 329 5.82 -17.32 8.72
CA GLY A 329 5.58 -17.20 10.15
C GLY A 329 4.58 -18.23 10.70
N GLU A 330 3.48 -18.50 9.98
CA GLU A 330 2.53 -19.56 10.37
C GLU A 330 3.15 -20.96 10.34
N ILE A 331 4.09 -21.25 9.42
CA ILE A 331 4.88 -22.49 9.45
C ILE A 331 5.75 -22.52 10.71
N GLY A 332 6.47 -21.43 10.98
CA GLY A 332 7.36 -21.33 12.14
C GLY A 332 6.63 -21.55 13.48
N ILE A 333 5.41 -21.02 13.62
CA ILE A 333 4.59 -21.22 14.81
C ILE A 333 4.03 -22.65 14.87
N ALA A 334 3.47 -23.17 13.77
CA ALA A 334 2.84 -24.49 13.77
C ALA A 334 3.83 -25.63 14.03
N PHE A 335 5.10 -25.47 13.66
CA PHE A 335 6.14 -26.48 13.83
C PHE A 335 7.23 -26.04 14.82
N HIS A 336 6.89 -25.14 15.75
CA HIS A 336 7.81 -24.71 16.80
C HIS A 336 8.29 -25.92 17.61
N ASP A 337 9.60 -26.03 17.83
CA ASP A 337 10.31 -27.16 18.43
C ASP A 337 10.19 -28.53 17.71
N GLU A 338 9.58 -28.57 16.53
CA GLU A 338 9.42 -29.80 15.71
C GLU A 338 10.27 -29.76 14.44
N ILE A 339 10.45 -28.57 13.86
CA ILE A 339 11.38 -28.33 12.75
C ILE A 339 12.52 -27.43 13.26
N PRO A 340 13.80 -27.83 13.12
CA PRO A 340 14.93 -27.05 13.65
C PRO A 340 14.96 -25.58 13.22
N ASP A 341 14.58 -25.29 11.96
CA ASP A 341 14.60 -23.94 11.39
C ASP A 341 13.38 -23.08 11.77
N ALA A 342 12.35 -23.65 12.43
CA ALA A 342 11.06 -22.99 12.66
C ALA A 342 11.19 -21.72 13.52
N ALA A 343 12.07 -21.74 14.53
CA ALA A 343 12.35 -20.59 15.38
C ALA A 343 12.89 -19.39 14.58
N ASP A 344 13.75 -19.63 13.59
CA ASP A 344 14.31 -18.59 12.74
C ASP A 344 13.27 -18.01 11.78
N TRP A 345 12.34 -18.83 11.31
CA TRP A 345 11.25 -18.38 10.45
C TRP A 345 10.28 -17.46 11.19
N THR A 346 9.89 -17.82 12.42
CA THR A 346 9.06 -16.96 13.27
C THR A 346 9.80 -15.68 13.61
N TRP A 347 11.07 -15.77 14.02
CA TRP A 347 11.89 -14.61 14.35
C TRP A 347 12.04 -13.65 13.16
N PHE A 348 12.30 -14.18 11.97
CA PHE A 348 12.35 -13.40 10.73
C PHE A 348 11.00 -12.74 10.42
N ALA A 349 9.89 -13.47 10.50
CA ALA A 349 8.56 -12.92 10.24
C ALA A 349 8.22 -11.76 11.19
N MET A 350 8.56 -11.87 12.47
CA MET A 350 8.35 -10.78 13.43
C MET A 350 9.26 -9.58 13.16
N ASN A 351 10.51 -9.80 12.74
CA ASN A 351 11.38 -8.69 12.29
C ASN A 351 10.81 -7.99 11.05
N VAL A 352 10.21 -8.71 10.11
CA VAL A 352 9.50 -8.09 8.98
C VAL A 352 8.30 -7.28 9.46
N PHE A 353 7.50 -7.80 10.40
CA PHE A 353 6.34 -7.07 10.94
C PHE A 353 6.74 -5.75 11.62
N TYR A 354 7.72 -5.76 12.51
CA TYR A 354 8.13 -4.56 13.25
C TYR A 354 8.75 -3.51 12.32
N HIS A 355 9.70 -3.93 11.48
CA HIS A 355 10.51 -2.99 10.73
C HIS A 355 9.84 -2.65 9.38
N VAL A 356 9.47 -3.64 8.58
CA VAL A 356 9.16 -3.44 7.16
C VAL A 356 7.67 -3.25 6.88
N TYR A 357 6.79 -3.97 7.59
CA TYR A 357 5.39 -4.08 7.19
C TYR A 357 4.48 -3.04 7.85
N PRO A 358 3.52 -2.44 7.13
CA PRO A 358 3.35 -2.50 5.68
C PRO A 358 4.29 -1.53 4.95
N VAL A 359 4.71 -1.89 3.73
CA VAL A 359 5.69 -1.11 2.96
C VAL A 359 5.07 -0.21 1.89
N TRP A 360 3.82 -0.47 1.48
CA TRP A 360 3.12 0.31 0.46
C TRP A 360 2.27 1.43 1.05
N SER A 361 2.63 1.90 2.24
CA SER A 361 1.79 2.74 3.08
C SER A 361 2.58 3.89 3.69
N ASP A 362 1.83 4.78 4.33
CA ASP A 362 2.32 5.82 5.22
C ASP A 362 1.64 5.71 6.59
N GLU A 363 2.04 6.54 7.54
CA GLU A 363 1.45 6.57 8.88
C GLU A 363 0.05 7.22 8.89
N ASP A 364 -0.31 7.97 7.84
CA ASP A 364 -1.65 8.57 7.68
C ASP A 364 -2.72 7.55 7.29
N GLY A 365 -2.32 6.29 7.00
CA GLY A 365 -3.18 5.17 6.63
C GLY A 365 -3.27 4.90 5.13
N GLY A 366 -2.54 5.66 4.30
CA GLY A 366 -2.60 5.60 2.85
C GLY A 366 -2.08 4.30 2.27
N TRP A 367 -2.48 3.98 1.04
CA TRP A 367 -1.97 2.82 0.31
C TRP A 367 -1.64 3.13 -1.15
N HIS A 368 -0.38 2.93 -1.54
CA HIS A 368 0.15 3.24 -2.87
C HIS A 368 -0.48 2.39 -3.98
N GLU A 369 -0.68 1.08 -3.75
CA GLU A 369 -1.13 0.15 -4.80
C GLU A 369 -2.64 0.23 -5.13
N GLY A 370 -3.36 1.16 -4.48
CA GLY A 370 -4.80 1.37 -4.64
C GLY A 370 -5.68 0.41 -3.84
N THR A 371 -6.98 0.74 -3.77
CA THR A 371 -7.97 0.08 -2.90
C THR A 371 -8.14 -1.41 -3.14
N ALA A 372 -7.97 -1.90 -4.36
CA ALA A 372 -8.06 -3.33 -4.65
C ALA A 372 -6.94 -4.12 -3.97
N TYR A 373 -5.72 -3.60 -4.03
CA TYR A 373 -4.54 -4.24 -3.44
C TYR A 373 -4.47 -4.00 -1.95
N TRP A 374 -4.85 -2.82 -1.46
CA TRP A 374 -5.06 -2.54 -0.04
C TRP A 374 -5.99 -3.59 0.60
N ALA A 375 -7.20 -3.75 0.03
CA ALA A 375 -8.17 -4.71 0.55
C ALA A 375 -7.64 -6.14 0.49
N SER A 376 -7.04 -6.54 -0.64
CA SER A 376 -6.49 -7.87 -0.86
C SER A 376 -5.34 -8.21 0.11
N TYR A 377 -4.44 -7.27 0.38
CA TYR A 377 -3.25 -7.48 1.21
C TYR A 377 -3.63 -7.52 2.68
N LEU A 378 -4.31 -6.47 3.13
CA LEU A 378 -4.67 -6.35 4.54
C LEU A 378 -5.64 -7.46 4.96
N SER A 379 -6.58 -7.89 4.10
CA SER A 379 -7.45 -9.02 4.44
C SER A 379 -6.67 -10.29 4.78
N ARG A 380 -5.58 -10.58 4.07
CA ARG A 380 -4.73 -11.75 4.37
C ARG A 380 -3.82 -11.52 5.56
N PHE A 381 -3.32 -10.30 5.72
CA PHE A 381 -2.54 -9.94 6.89
C PHE A 381 -3.36 -10.00 8.18
N THR A 382 -4.66 -9.69 8.14
CA THR A 382 -5.49 -9.75 9.36
C THR A 382 -5.50 -11.13 10.00
N TRP A 383 -5.31 -12.20 9.22
CA TRP A 383 -5.13 -13.55 9.76
C TRP A 383 -3.84 -13.68 10.57
N TRP A 384 -2.75 -13.10 10.05
CA TRP A 384 -1.49 -13.06 10.78
C TRP A 384 -1.58 -12.18 12.02
N ALA A 385 -2.32 -11.07 11.96
CA ALA A 385 -2.59 -10.25 13.15
C ALA A 385 -3.31 -11.04 14.26
N ASP A 386 -4.31 -11.86 13.89
CA ASP A 386 -4.98 -12.75 14.84
C ASP A 386 -4.01 -13.79 15.42
N VAL A 387 -3.18 -14.41 14.57
CA VAL A 387 -2.17 -15.40 14.99
C VAL A 387 -1.12 -14.78 15.91
N MET A 388 -0.59 -13.60 15.57
CA MET A 388 0.42 -12.90 16.39
C MET A 388 -0.12 -12.58 17.78
N ARG A 389 -1.35 -12.05 17.86
CA ARG A 389 -1.96 -11.72 19.13
C ARG A 389 -2.13 -12.96 20.00
N VAL A 390 -2.62 -14.06 19.40
CA VAL A 390 -2.92 -15.28 20.16
C VAL A 390 -1.66 -16.06 20.54
N ALA A 391 -0.70 -16.22 19.62
CA ALA A 391 0.49 -17.03 19.84
C ALA A 391 1.63 -16.29 20.55
N MET A 392 1.71 -14.96 20.43
CA MET A 392 2.87 -14.18 20.88
C MET A 392 2.52 -12.91 21.65
N ASP A 393 1.23 -12.63 21.87
CA ASP A 393 0.76 -11.43 22.57
C ASP A 393 1.29 -10.14 21.93
N VAL A 394 1.22 -10.07 20.60
CA VAL A 394 1.59 -8.88 19.81
C VAL A 394 0.36 -8.38 19.05
N ASP A 395 -0.06 -7.16 19.36
CA ASP A 395 -1.22 -6.53 18.74
C ASP A 395 -0.82 -5.65 17.54
N ALA A 396 -1.17 -6.10 16.34
CA ALA A 396 -0.88 -5.34 15.12
C ALA A 396 -1.60 -3.99 15.05
N TYR A 397 -2.77 -3.87 15.67
CA TYR A 397 -3.65 -2.71 15.53
C TYR A 397 -3.22 -1.53 16.41
N GLN A 398 -2.22 -1.73 17.27
CA GLN A 398 -1.55 -0.64 17.98
C GLN A 398 -0.58 0.13 17.07
N LYS A 399 -0.05 -0.49 16.01
CA LYS A 399 0.94 0.15 15.13
C LYS A 399 0.29 1.34 14.37
N PRO A 400 0.98 2.50 14.25
CA PRO A 400 0.38 3.75 13.73
C PRO A 400 -0.42 3.59 12.43
N PHE A 401 0.11 2.89 11.44
CA PHE A 401 -0.61 2.62 10.18
C PHE A 401 -1.98 1.97 10.43
N PHE A 402 -2.06 0.93 11.26
CA PHE A 402 -3.30 0.18 11.46
C PHE A 402 -4.35 0.95 12.25
N GLN A 403 -3.96 1.99 12.99
CA GLN A 403 -4.88 2.94 13.62
C GLN A 403 -5.51 3.92 12.62
N GLN A 404 -4.91 4.07 11.44
CA GLN A 404 -5.35 5.00 10.40
C GLN A 404 -5.89 4.30 9.14
N ALA A 405 -5.61 3.02 8.96
CA ALA A 405 -5.82 2.27 7.71
C ALA A 405 -7.26 2.34 7.17
N GLY A 406 -8.28 2.35 8.04
CA GLY A 406 -9.68 2.41 7.62
C GLY A 406 -10.09 3.75 6.99
N TYR A 407 -9.43 4.85 7.34
CA TYR A 407 -9.72 6.16 6.77
C TYR A 407 -9.39 6.22 5.27
N TYR A 408 -8.42 5.44 4.79
CA TYR A 408 -8.15 5.34 3.36
C TYR A 408 -9.39 4.94 2.55
N ALA A 409 -10.13 3.93 3.01
CA ALA A 409 -11.37 3.50 2.36
C ALA A 409 -12.50 4.51 2.54
N MET A 410 -12.64 5.13 3.71
CA MET A 410 -13.71 6.09 3.98
C MET A 410 -13.61 7.34 3.12
N TYR A 411 -12.41 7.93 3.02
CA TYR A 411 -12.21 9.18 2.28
C TYR A 411 -12.22 9.00 0.76
N LEU A 412 -11.73 7.86 0.26
CA LEU A 412 -11.75 7.56 -1.17
C LEU A 412 -13.10 6.99 -1.63
N MET A 413 -13.68 6.10 -0.84
CA MET A 413 -14.89 5.36 -1.19
C MET A 413 -15.98 5.53 -0.12
N PRO A 414 -16.50 6.75 0.13
CA PRO A 414 -17.63 6.95 1.03
C PRO A 414 -18.85 6.09 0.61
N PRO A 415 -19.83 5.84 1.50
CA PRO A 415 -21.01 5.04 1.18
C PRO A 415 -21.67 5.48 -0.14
N GLY A 416 -22.10 4.53 -0.97
CA GLY A 416 -22.64 4.80 -2.32
C GLY A 416 -21.59 4.90 -3.44
N LYS A 417 -20.30 5.09 -3.13
CA LYS A 417 -19.27 5.30 -4.16
C LYS A 417 -19.11 4.12 -5.14
N VAL A 418 -19.04 4.46 -6.43
CA VAL A 418 -18.55 3.61 -7.52
C VAL A 418 -17.22 4.11 -8.10
N GLY A 419 -16.30 3.19 -8.39
CA GLY A 419 -14.94 3.47 -8.83
C GLY A 419 -13.99 3.70 -7.64
N GLY A 420 -12.93 2.89 -7.54
CA GLY A 420 -12.00 2.89 -6.41
C GLY A 420 -10.76 3.78 -6.57
N GLY A 421 -10.85 4.88 -7.32
CA GLY A 421 -9.75 5.83 -7.55
C GLY A 421 -8.59 5.28 -8.39
N PHE A 422 -7.37 5.71 -8.03
CA PHE A 422 -6.13 5.21 -8.63
C PHE A 422 -5.76 3.81 -8.12
N GLY A 423 -4.92 3.13 -8.90
CA GLY A 423 -4.42 1.81 -8.66
C GLY A 423 -5.00 0.75 -9.60
N ASN A 424 -4.37 -0.42 -9.60
CA ASN A 424 -4.79 -1.53 -10.42
C ASN A 424 -6.13 -2.13 -9.93
N LEU A 425 -6.99 -2.58 -10.85
CA LEU A 425 -8.28 -3.24 -10.56
C LEU A 425 -9.32 -2.39 -9.80
N THR A 426 -9.19 -1.06 -9.78
CA THR A 426 -10.07 -0.19 -9.00
C THR A 426 -11.32 0.28 -9.75
N ALA A 427 -11.28 0.33 -11.09
CA ALA A 427 -12.33 0.95 -11.91
C ALA A 427 -13.76 0.38 -11.69
N GLN A 428 -13.88 -0.91 -11.34
CA GLN A 428 -15.17 -1.58 -11.11
C GLN A 428 -15.50 -1.76 -9.62
N ARG A 429 -14.72 -1.19 -8.70
CA ARG A 429 -14.97 -1.33 -7.27
C ARG A 429 -16.14 -0.45 -6.84
N THR A 430 -16.80 -0.89 -5.79
CA THR A 430 -17.82 -0.16 -5.03
C THR A 430 -17.39 -0.09 -3.57
N ALA A 431 -17.92 0.87 -2.81
CA ALA A 431 -17.65 0.99 -1.37
C ALA A 431 -17.93 -0.34 -0.62
N ALA A 432 -19.00 -1.05 -1.01
CA ALA A 432 -19.36 -2.36 -0.45
C ALA A 432 -18.26 -3.43 -0.62
N ASN A 433 -17.38 -3.32 -1.63
CA ASN A 433 -16.25 -4.24 -1.78
C ASN A 433 -15.18 -4.10 -0.67
N ASN A 434 -15.21 -3.04 0.13
CA ASN A 434 -14.33 -2.85 1.29
C ASN A 434 -14.95 -3.33 2.60
N ARG A 435 -16.28 -3.60 2.64
CA ARG A 435 -17.04 -3.95 3.86
C ARG A 435 -16.42 -5.11 4.65
N GLY A 436 -15.98 -6.14 3.94
CA GLY A 436 -15.25 -7.30 4.48
C GLY A 436 -14.10 -6.90 5.39
N LEU A 437 -13.12 -6.20 4.82
CA LEU A 437 -11.95 -5.75 5.54
C LEU A 437 -12.29 -4.70 6.60
N MET A 438 -13.17 -3.74 6.28
CA MET A 438 -13.54 -2.68 7.21
C MET A 438 -14.24 -3.21 8.46
N SER A 439 -15.03 -4.29 8.36
CA SER A 439 -15.62 -4.95 9.55
C SER A 439 -14.53 -5.45 10.49
N VAL A 440 -13.46 -6.02 9.94
CA VAL A 440 -12.32 -6.52 10.71
C VAL A 440 -11.53 -5.35 11.30
N LEU A 441 -11.22 -4.31 10.52
CA LEU A 441 -10.49 -3.15 11.01
C LEU A 441 -11.27 -2.42 12.12
N ALA A 442 -12.58 -2.21 11.94
CA ALA A 442 -13.43 -1.54 12.93
C ALA A 442 -13.42 -2.27 14.28
N ALA A 443 -13.72 -3.58 14.27
CA ALA A 443 -13.75 -4.40 15.48
C ALA A 443 -12.38 -4.50 16.16
N GLN A 444 -11.31 -4.69 15.38
CA GLN A 444 -9.98 -4.94 15.91
C GLN A 444 -9.27 -3.68 16.43
N ALA A 445 -9.54 -2.53 15.83
CA ALA A 445 -9.01 -1.24 16.28
C ALA A 445 -9.97 -0.49 17.23
N GLY A 446 -11.20 -0.99 17.43
CA GLY A 446 -12.21 -0.34 18.27
C GLY A 446 -12.68 1.01 17.73
N ASN A 447 -12.67 1.21 16.40
CA ASN A 447 -12.92 2.52 15.78
C ASN A 447 -14.40 2.70 15.37
N GLY A 448 -15.09 3.62 16.05
CA GLY A 448 -16.52 3.90 15.83
C GLY A 448 -16.85 4.50 14.45
N HIS A 449 -15.96 5.30 13.86
CA HIS A 449 -16.15 5.82 12.50
C HIS A 449 -16.11 4.72 11.45
N TRP A 450 -15.20 3.77 11.63
CA TRP A 450 -15.08 2.62 10.74
C TRP A 450 -16.28 1.70 10.89
N GLN A 451 -16.81 1.53 12.11
CA GLN A 451 -18.04 0.79 12.32
C GLN A 451 -19.24 1.49 11.67
N TRP A 452 -19.38 2.81 11.81
CA TRP A 452 -20.43 3.56 11.12
C TRP A 452 -20.38 3.37 9.59
N TYR A 453 -19.17 3.35 9.01
CA TYR A 453 -18.99 3.10 7.58
C TYR A 453 -19.46 1.69 7.18
N VAL A 454 -19.13 0.69 8.00
CA VAL A 454 -19.58 -0.69 7.82
C VAL A 454 -21.12 -0.79 7.91
N ASP A 455 -21.73 -0.13 8.89
CA ASP A 455 -23.17 -0.13 9.10
C ASP A 455 -23.92 0.53 7.93
N ARG A 456 -23.42 1.67 7.43
CA ARG A 456 -23.96 2.32 6.22
C ARG A 456 -23.86 1.45 4.96
N LEU A 457 -22.97 0.46 4.93
CA LEU A 457 -22.82 -0.51 3.85
C LEU A 457 -23.56 -1.84 4.10
N GLY A 458 -24.49 -1.86 5.05
CA GLY A 458 -25.33 -3.01 5.36
C GLY A 458 -24.79 -3.90 6.48
N GLY A 459 -23.97 -3.35 7.37
CA GLY A 459 -23.52 -4.00 8.61
C GLY A 459 -22.29 -4.89 8.45
N SER A 460 -21.82 -5.39 9.59
CA SER A 460 -20.64 -6.23 9.70
C SER A 460 -20.78 -7.51 8.85
N THR A 461 -19.71 -7.86 8.17
CA THR A 461 -19.61 -9.13 7.41
C THR A 461 -18.99 -10.23 8.23
N ASP A 462 -19.68 -11.37 8.28
CA ASP A 462 -19.10 -12.62 8.75
C ASP A 462 -17.92 -13.01 7.83
N SER A 463 -16.74 -13.22 8.42
CA SER A 463 -15.56 -13.70 7.68
C SER A 463 -15.72 -15.16 7.22
N GLY A 464 -16.69 -15.89 7.80
CA GLY A 464 -16.95 -17.30 7.54
C GLY A 464 -15.87 -18.21 8.12
N GLY A 465 -16.18 -19.51 8.16
CA GLY A 465 -15.24 -20.54 8.63
C GLY A 465 -14.74 -20.30 10.06
N TYR A 466 -13.62 -20.94 10.39
CA TYR A 466 -13.05 -20.90 11.74
C TYR A 466 -12.54 -19.50 12.13
N VAL A 467 -12.08 -18.69 11.16
CA VAL A 467 -11.68 -17.29 11.41
C VAL A 467 -12.89 -16.45 11.80
N GLY A 468 -14.03 -16.61 11.09
CA GLY A 468 -15.29 -15.96 11.45
C GLY A 468 -15.75 -16.33 12.85
N PHE A 469 -15.67 -17.61 13.22
CA PHE A 469 -16.01 -18.07 14.57
C PHE A 469 -15.12 -17.43 15.64
N VAL A 470 -13.79 -17.40 15.45
CA VAL A 470 -12.88 -16.76 16.44
C VAL A 470 -13.17 -15.27 16.57
N ARG A 471 -13.47 -14.59 15.46
CA ARG A 471 -13.76 -13.15 15.45
C ARG A 471 -15.16 -12.79 15.94
N GLY A 472 -16.12 -13.71 15.89
CA GLY A 472 -17.48 -13.48 16.42
C GLY A 472 -17.51 -13.26 17.94
N ALA A 473 -16.42 -13.58 18.64
CA ALA A 473 -16.25 -13.30 20.06
C ALA A 473 -15.64 -11.91 20.34
N LEU A 474 -15.31 -11.12 19.32
CA LEU A 474 -14.83 -9.75 19.49
C LEU A 474 -15.97 -8.85 19.99
N PRO A 475 -15.66 -7.83 20.81
CA PRO A 475 -16.67 -6.90 21.31
C PRO A 475 -17.27 -6.05 20.19
N ASP A 476 -18.54 -5.69 20.36
CA ASP A 476 -19.20 -4.72 19.50
C ASP A 476 -18.58 -3.33 19.65
N VAL A 477 -18.50 -2.60 18.54
CA VAL A 477 -18.02 -1.21 18.50
C VAL A 477 -19.22 -0.30 18.26
N PRO A 478 -19.48 0.72 19.08
CA PRO A 478 -20.55 1.68 18.80
C PRO A 478 -20.23 2.52 17.55
N PRO A 479 -21.17 2.66 16.59
CA PRO A 479 -20.94 3.46 15.39
C PRO A 479 -20.93 4.96 15.70
N GLN A 480 -19.99 5.70 15.10
CA GLN A 480 -19.87 7.16 15.18
C GLN A 480 -19.88 7.78 13.78
N PRO A 481 -20.88 8.61 13.41
CA PRO A 481 -20.87 9.33 12.13
C PRO A 481 -19.63 10.20 11.96
N PRO A 482 -19.12 10.40 10.72
CA PRO A 482 -17.89 11.14 10.47
C PRO A 482 -18.10 12.67 10.42
N THR A 483 -19.11 13.19 11.14
CA THR A 483 -19.53 14.60 11.08
C THR A 483 -18.57 15.55 11.80
N ASP A 484 -17.71 15.01 12.66
CA ASP A 484 -16.62 15.67 13.37
C ASP A 484 -15.28 15.60 12.62
N LEU A 485 -15.22 14.86 11.51
CA LEU A 485 -14.02 14.74 10.68
C LEU A 485 -14.02 15.82 9.57
N PRO A 486 -12.85 16.38 9.22
CA PRO A 486 -12.72 17.12 7.98
C PRO A 486 -13.15 16.27 6.79
N THR A 487 -13.89 16.84 5.83
CA THR A 487 -14.40 16.07 4.68
C THR A 487 -13.30 15.69 3.68
N SER A 488 -12.15 16.36 3.76
CA SER A 488 -11.00 16.16 2.87
C SER A 488 -9.78 15.73 3.66
N ARG A 489 -8.94 14.87 3.07
CA ARG A 489 -7.75 14.33 3.74
C ARG A 489 -6.60 14.10 2.78
N LEU A 490 -5.39 14.37 3.28
CA LEU A 490 -4.12 14.01 2.67
C LEU A 490 -3.56 12.74 3.32
N PHE A 491 -3.08 11.82 2.49
CA PHE A 491 -2.21 10.72 2.85
C PHE A 491 -0.83 11.04 2.31
N ARG A 492 0.02 11.67 3.14
CA ARG A 492 1.19 12.42 2.66
C ARG A 492 2.27 11.50 2.10
N GLY A 493 2.61 10.44 2.81
CA GLY A 493 3.69 9.53 2.40
C GLY A 493 3.35 8.73 1.13
N THR A 494 2.07 8.45 0.88
CA THR A 494 1.60 7.85 -0.38
C THR A 494 1.26 8.88 -1.45
N GLY A 495 1.21 10.17 -1.09
CA GLY A 495 0.98 11.30 -1.99
C GLY A 495 -0.38 11.26 -2.67
N GLN A 496 -1.43 11.03 -1.87
CA GLN A 496 -2.82 11.00 -2.34
C GLN A 496 -3.68 11.93 -1.48
N ALA A 497 -4.49 12.76 -2.13
CA ALA A 497 -5.47 13.61 -1.45
C ALA A 497 -6.87 13.34 -1.99
N TYR A 498 -7.84 13.25 -1.08
CA TYR A 498 -9.26 13.08 -1.42
C TYR A 498 -10.02 14.26 -0.86
N LEU A 499 -10.56 15.08 -1.76
CA LEU A 499 -11.28 16.30 -1.45
C LEU A 499 -12.77 16.01 -1.61
N ASN A 500 -13.56 16.06 -0.53
CA ASN A 500 -14.98 15.72 -0.57
C ASN A 500 -15.83 16.88 -0.04
N THR A 501 -17.08 16.98 -0.52
CA THR A 501 -18.11 17.81 0.12
C THR A 501 -18.75 17.11 1.31
N SER A 502 -18.85 15.78 1.27
CA SER A 502 -19.34 14.94 2.36
C SER A 502 -18.73 13.54 2.31
N LEU A 503 -18.55 12.94 3.49
CA LEU A 503 -18.16 11.54 3.68
C LEU A 503 -19.38 10.62 3.88
N GLU A 504 -20.59 11.18 4.01
CA GLU A 504 -21.76 10.42 4.43
C GLU A 504 -22.42 9.63 3.31
N ASP A 505 -22.45 10.21 2.11
CA ASP A 505 -23.13 9.66 0.94
C ASP A 505 -22.52 10.22 -0.35
N ALA A 506 -21.95 9.33 -1.16
CA ALA A 506 -21.37 9.67 -2.45
C ALA A 506 -22.40 10.18 -3.47
N ASP A 507 -23.67 9.82 -3.32
CA ASP A 507 -24.76 10.25 -4.21
C ASP A 507 -25.16 11.72 -3.99
N GLN A 508 -24.75 12.29 -2.85
CA GLN A 508 -24.93 13.71 -2.50
C GLN A 508 -23.60 14.49 -2.47
N SER A 509 -22.50 13.84 -2.84
CA SER A 509 -21.15 14.38 -2.67
C SER A 509 -20.45 14.65 -4.01
N VAL A 510 -19.60 15.68 -4.02
CA VAL A 510 -18.62 15.92 -5.09
C VAL A 510 -17.24 15.57 -4.52
N GLN A 511 -16.48 14.79 -5.29
CA GLN A 511 -15.16 14.34 -4.88
C GLN A 511 -14.12 14.60 -5.98
N VAL A 512 -13.02 15.23 -5.60
CA VAL A 512 -11.77 15.28 -6.38
C VAL A 512 -10.77 14.31 -5.75
N VAL A 513 -10.20 13.44 -6.57
CA VAL A 513 -9.13 12.53 -6.17
C VAL A 513 -7.84 12.98 -6.84
N PHE A 514 -6.79 13.25 -6.07
CA PHE A 514 -5.50 13.75 -6.56
C PHE A 514 -4.34 12.83 -6.15
N LYS A 515 -3.37 12.64 -7.05
CA LYS A 515 -2.14 11.87 -6.77
C LYS A 515 -0.90 12.60 -7.24
N SER A 516 0.07 12.77 -6.35
CA SER A 516 1.48 13.06 -6.67
C SER A 516 2.36 12.39 -5.62
N SER A 517 3.01 11.27 -5.98
CA SER A 517 3.44 10.25 -5.01
C SER A 517 4.96 10.09 -4.90
N PRO A 518 5.50 10.09 -3.66
CA PRO A 518 6.92 9.78 -3.41
C PRO A 518 7.32 8.35 -3.80
N PHE A 519 6.36 7.43 -3.85
CA PHE A 519 6.56 6.05 -4.34
C PHE A 519 6.79 5.99 -5.86
N GLY A 520 6.56 7.09 -6.55
CA GLY A 520 6.53 7.20 -8.00
C GLY A 520 5.40 6.38 -8.63
N LEU A 521 5.74 5.64 -9.68
CA LEU A 521 4.78 4.89 -10.51
C LEU A 521 4.98 3.37 -10.41
N GLN A 522 5.74 2.90 -9.41
CA GLN A 522 6.07 1.48 -9.31
C GLN A 522 4.88 0.59 -8.95
N SER A 523 4.98 -0.68 -9.31
CA SER A 523 4.02 -1.73 -8.94
C SER A 523 2.59 -1.43 -9.41
N HIS A 524 1.61 -1.41 -8.52
CA HIS A 524 0.19 -1.29 -8.85
C HIS A 524 -0.38 0.13 -8.73
N GLY A 525 0.37 1.09 -8.19
CA GLY A 525 0.05 2.53 -8.15
C GLY A 525 0.75 3.30 -9.28
N TYR A 526 0.50 2.89 -10.53
CA TYR A 526 1.27 3.33 -11.70
C TYR A 526 0.79 4.63 -12.35
N GLU A 527 -0.30 5.21 -11.85
CA GLU A 527 -0.85 6.44 -12.42
C GLU A 527 0.06 7.64 -12.20
N ALA A 528 0.31 8.37 -13.29
CA ALA A 528 1.22 9.51 -13.35
C ALA A 528 0.98 10.53 -12.22
N ASN A 529 2.04 11.13 -11.68
CA ASN A 529 1.95 12.16 -10.66
C ASN A 529 1.30 13.44 -11.21
N ASN A 530 0.69 14.24 -10.33
CA ASN A 530 -0.22 15.34 -10.64
C ASN A 530 -1.49 14.91 -11.40
N SER A 531 -1.90 13.63 -11.36
CA SER A 531 -3.18 13.23 -11.94
C SER A 531 -4.33 13.54 -11.00
N PHE A 532 -5.49 13.86 -11.57
CA PHE A 532 -6.73 14.02 -10.81
C PHE A 532 -7.91 13.28 -11.44
N LEU A 533 -8.95 13.04 -10.68
CA LEU A 533 -10.21 12.45 -11.11
C LEU A 533 -11.37 13.23 -10.48
N LEU A 534 -12.55 13.19 -11.09
CA LEU A 534 -13.73 13.94 -10.63
C LEU A 534 -14.97 13.03 -10.61
N TRP A 535 -15.61 12.99 -9.46
CA TRP A 535 -16.95 12.43 -9.27
C TRP A 535 -17.89 13.48 -8.73
N ALA A 536 -19.16 13.35 -9.08
CA ALA A 536 -20.21 14.17 -8.51
C ALA A 536 -21.52 13.39 -8.47
N TYR A 537 -22.19 13.45 -7.33
CA TYR A 537 -23.54 12.91 -7.14
C TYR A 537 -23.67 11.45 -7.61
N GLY A 538 -22.76 10.60 -7.15
CA GLY A 538 -22.71 9.17 -7.50
C GLY A 538 -22.12 8.85 -8.88
N GLN A 539 -21.90 9.85 -9.73
CA GLN A 539 -21.46 9.67 -11.11
C GLN A 539 -19.96 9.88 -11.32
N ARG A 540 -19.40 9.11 -12.27
CA ARG A 540 -18.01 9.22 -12.74
C ARG A 540 -17.94 10.23 -13.89
N LEU A 541 -17.38 11.41 -13.63
CA LEU A 541 -17.25 12.46 -14.64
C LEU A 541 -15.89 12.38 -15.35
N LEU A 542 -14.80 12.60 -14.60
CA LEU A 542 -13.44 12.49 -15.10
C LEU A 542 -12.74 11.29 -14.46
N ILE A 543 -12.31 10.35 -15.30
CA ILE A 543 -11.85 9.02 -14.87
C ILE A 543 -10.37 8.80 -15.18
N ARG A 544 -9.79 7.74 -14.61
CA ARG A 544 -8.63 7.09 -15.20
C ARG A 544 -9.11 6.09 -16.25
N SER A 545 -8.45 6.02 -17.39
CA SER A 545 -8.90 5.19 -18.51
C SER A 545 -8.21 3.82 -18.57
N GLY A 546 -8.82 2.91 -19.32
CA GLY A 546 -8.33 1.57 -19.60
C GLY A 546 -8.71 0.54 -18.54
N ARG A 547 -8.75 -0.74 -18.95
CA ARG A 547 -9.07 -1.88 -18.07
C ARG A 547 -8.00 -2.95 -18.23
N ARG A 548 -7.44 -3.40 -17.10
CA ARG A 548 -6.44 -4.48 -17.11
C ARG A 548 -7.07 -5.76 -17.64
N ASP A 549 -6.60 -6.20 -18.79
CA ASP A 549 -6.89 -7.50 -19.36
C ASP A 549 -6.00 -8.57 -18.70
N SER A 550 -4.68 -8.40 -18.74
CA SER A 550 -3.69 -9.23 -18.06
C SER A 550 -2.59 -8.34 -17.51
N TYR A 551 -2.02 -8.74 -16.36
CA TYR A 551 -0.87 -8.00 -15.83
C TYR A 551 0.30 -8.09 -16.82
N GLY A 552 0.80 -6.92 -17.22
CA GLY A 552 1.90 -6.81 -18.18
C GLY A 552 1.54 -7.17 -19.62
N SER A 553 0.26 -7.07 -20.03
CA SER A 553 -0.08 -7.06 -21.45
C SER A 553 0.39 -5.77 -22.13
N ASP A 554 0.33 -5.70 -23.46
CA ASP A 554 0.69 -4.49 -24.20
C ASP A 554 -0.21 -3.31 -23.86
N HIS A 555 -1.52 -3.52 -23.73
CA HIS A 555 -2.44 -2.47 -23.26
C HIS A 555 -2.09 -2.01 -21.84
N HIS A 556 -1.78 -2.92 -20.92
CA HIS A 556 -1.41 -2.56 -19.57
C HIS A 556 -0.11 -1.73 -19.55
N ARG A 557 0.92 -2.12 -20.32
CA ARG A 557 2.22 -1.44 -20.35
C ARG A 557 2.22 -0.13 -21.12
N HIS A 558 1.59 -0.09 -22.29
CA HIS A 558 1.76 1.00 -23.25
C HIS A 558 0.56 1.97 -23.28
N TRP A 559 -0.56 1.61 -22.64
CA TRP A 559 -1.66 2.53 -22.35
C TRP A 559 -1.72 2.84 -20.85
N MET A 560 -2.12 1.86 -20.04
CA MET A 560 -2.53 2.09 -18.63
C MET A 560 -1.40 2.59 -17.72
N TRP A 561 -0.14 2.22 -17.97
CA TRP A 561 1.00 2.71 -17.17
C TRP A 561 1.51 4.08 -17.62
N THR A 562 0.93 4.65 -18.68
CA THR A 562 1.42 5.90 -19.28
C THR A 562 0.56 7.09 -18.84
N THR A 563 1.16 8.28 -18.87
CA THR A 563 0.50 9.56 -18.58
C THR A 563 -0.72 9.81 -19.47
N ARG A 564 -0.74 9.27 -20.69
CA ARG A 564 -1.88 9.39 -21.63
C ARG A 564 -3.17 8.71 -21.17
N SER A 565 -3.13 7.93 -20.09
CA SER A 565 -4.30 7.20 -19.60
C SER A 565 -5.02 7.90 -18.43
N VAL A 566 -4.53 9.05 -17.99
CA VAL A 566 -5.01 9.78 -16.81
C VAL A 566 -5.13 11.28 -17.10
N ASN A 567 -5.95 11.99 -16.32
CA ASN A 567 -6.17 13.43 -16.53
C ASN A 567 -4.91 14.23 -16.16
N ASN A 568 -4.05 14.49 -17.14
CA ASN A 568 -2.68 14.95 -16.95
C ASN A 568 -2.13 15.57 -18.25
N ILE A 569 -0.86 15.98 -18.26
CA ILE A 569 -0.22 16.67 -19.39
C ILE A 569 0.93 15.82 -19.94
N THR A 570 1.00 15.64 -21.26
CA THR A 570 2.21 15.13 -21.94
C THR A 570 2.96 16.28 -22.62
N VAL A 571 4.27 16.12 -22.75
CA VAL A 571 5.19 17.11 -23.34
C VAL A 571 5.74 16.53 -24.64
N SER A 572 5.37 17.12 -25.77
CA SER A 572 5.72 16.63 -27.12
C SER A 572 5.46 15.12 -27.29
N GLY A 573 4.28 14.68 -26.85
CA GLY A 573 3.85 13.27 -26.88
C GLY A 573 4.44 12.37 -25.80
N GLN A 574 5.38 12.88 -24.98
CA GLN A 574 6.07 12.11 -23.96
C GLN A 574 5.44 12.33 -22.57
N GLY A 575 5.28 11.24 -21.83
CA GLY A 575 4.79 11.26 -20.46
C GLY A 575 5.91 11.08 -19.43
N GLN A 576 5.49 10.84 -18.19
CA GLN A 576 6.38 10.40 -17.12
C GLN A 576 6.91 9.00 -17.41
N LEU A 577 8.12 8.69 -16.91
CA LEU A 577 8.70 7.35 -17.08
C LEU A 577 7.78 6.28 -16.45
N PRO A 578 7.16 5.39 -17.25
CA PRO A 578 6.08 4.53 -16.77
C PRO A 578 6.60 3.42 -15.85
N HIS A 579 5.76 3.01 -14.88
CA HIS A 579 6.02 1.85 -14.00
C HIS A 579 7.40 1.87 -13.30
N SER A 580 7.81 3.04 -12.81
CA SER A 580 9.13 3.27 -12.21
C SER A 580 9.05 3.98 -10.86
N ALA A 581 9.85 3.52 -9.90
CA ALA A 581 10.01 4.17 -8.60
C ALA A 581 10.80 5.49 -8.69
N ALA A 582 11.59 5.68 -9.74
CA ALA A 582 12.33 6.92 -9.98
C ALA A 582 11.43 8.07 -10.48
N SER A 583 10.20 7.77 -10.91
CA SER A 583 9.24 8.77 -11.39
C SER A 583 8.49 9.38 -10.21
N GLN A 584 9.21 10.04 -9.31
CA GLN A 584 8.66 10.56 -8.06
C GLN A 584 7.90 11.87 -8.29
N GLY A 585 6.90 12.09 -7.43
CA GLY A 585 6.22 13.35 -7.25
C GLY A 585 5.93 13.53 -5.78
N GLU A 586 5.31 14.64 -5.42
CA GLU A 586 4.90 14.90 -4.04
C GLU A 586 3.74 15.89 -3.99
N ILE A 587 3.01 15.86 -2.87
CA ILE A 587 2.04 16.89 -2.52
C ILE A 587 2.75 17.89 -1.61
N THR A 588 3.03 19.07 -2.14
CA THR A 588 3.80 20.13 -1.47
C THR A 588 2.94 20.97 -0.54
N SER A 589 1.63 21.10 -0.81
CA SER A 589 0.69 21.87 0.02
C SER A 589 -0.69 21.22 0.04
N PHE A 590 -1.36 21.28 1.18
CA PHE A 590 -2.73 20.78 1.37
C PHE A 590 -3.42 21.58 2.47
N GLU A 591 -4.45 22.34 2.10
CA GLU A 591 -5.28 23.11 3.01
C GLU A 591 -6.73 22.67 2.84
N THR A 592 -7.45 22.49 3.94
CA THR A 592 -8.86 22.10 3.91
C THR A 592 -9.66 22.83 4.97
N THR A 593 -10.86 23.24 4.57
CA THR A 593 -11.85 23.89 5.42
C THR A 593 -13.25 23.38 5.08
N PRO A 594 -14.30 23.79 5.81
CA PRO A 594 -15.67 23.42 5.45
C PRO A 594 -16.09 23.88 4.04
N THR A 595 -15.52 24.96 3.52
CA THR A 595 -15.98 25.60 2.28
C THR A 595 -14.96 25.62 1.13
N LEU A 596 -13.68 25.41 1.43
CA LEU A 596 -12.57 25.45 0.48
C LEU A 596 -11.57 24.32 0.74
N ASP A 597 -11.06 23.72 -0.32
CA ASP A 597 -9.85 22.91 -0.28
C ASP A 597 -8.83 23.43 -1.30
N LEU A 598 -7.54 23.28 -0.99
CA LEU A 598 -6.42 23.49 -1.90
C LEU A 598 -5.47 22.30 -1.78
N VAL A 599 -5.07 21.72 -2.90
CA VAL A 599 -3.97 20.75 -2.96
C VAL A 599 -3.00 21.15 -4.06
N VAL A 600 -1.70 21.09 -3.77
CA VAL A 600 -0.63 21.40 -4.73
C VAL A 600 0.32 20.21 -4.83
N GLY A 601 0.59 19.75 -6.05
CA GLY A 601 1.56 18.70 -6.32
C GLY A 601 2.66 19.13 -7.28
N GLN A 602 3.86 18.58 -7.10
CA GLN A 602 5.02 18.75 -7.97
C GLN A 602 5.34 17.41 -8.66
N ALA A 603 5.61 17.46 -9.96
CA ALA A 603 5.90 16.27 -10.76
C ALA A 603 6.97 16.48 -11.84
N ALA A 604 7.73 17.58 -11.83
CA ALA A 604 8.80 17.82 -12.81
C ALA A 604 9.79 16.65 -12.88
N GLU A 605 10.21 16.16 -11.71
CA GLU A 605 11.09 15.00 -11.58
C GLU A 605 10.52 13.71 -12.16
N ALA A 606 9.23 13.61 -12.47
CA ALA A 606 8.70 12.40 -13.10
C ALA A 606 8.87 12.37 -14.63
N TYR A 607 9.15 13.51 -15.29
CA TYR A 607 9.32 13.65 -16.75
C TYR A 607 10.76 13.34 -17.21
N ARG A 608 11.37 12.37 -16.54
CA ARG A 608 12.69 11.82 -16.88
C ARG A 608 12.54 10.81 -18.01
N GLN A 609 13.61 10.60 -18.77
CA GLN A 609 13.63 9.59 -19.83
C GLN A 609 14.23 8.25 -19.37
N LYS A 610 15.00 8.25 -18.28
CA LYS A 610 15.66 7.06 -17.74
C LYS A 610 15.41 6.93 -16.24
N ALA A 611 15.70 5.77 -15.67
CA ALA A 611 15.56 5.54 -14.22
C ALA A 611 16.71 6.13 -13.39
N ASP A 612 17.86 6.40 -14.01
CA ASP A 612 19.03 7.00 -13.36
C ASP A 612 18.73 8.44 -12.95
N VAL A 613 18.63 8.72 -11.65
CA VAL A 613 18.21 10.01 -11.06
C VAL A 613 19.13 11.18 -11.45
N ASP A 614 20.38 10.89 -11.83
CA ASP A 614 21.36 11.90 -12.24
C ASP A 614 21.32 12.19 -13.75
N ASP A 615 20.48 11.48 -14.52
CA ASP A 615 20.35 11.68 -15.97
C ASP A 615 19.79 13.09 -16.31
N PRO A 616 20.47 13.87 -17.17
CA PRO A 616 20.10 15.25 -17.46
C PRO A 616 19.00 15.41 -18.52
N SER A 617 18.44 14.32 -19.07
CA SER A 617 17.47 14.37 -20.18
C SER A 617 16.01 14.57 -19.76
N ARG A 618 15.78 15.05 -18.53
CA ARG A 618 14.44 15.44 -18.03
C ARG A 618 13.83 16.53 -18.92
N LEU A 619 12.53 16.43 -19.20
CA LEU A 619 11.84 17.36 -20.10
C LEU A 619 11.45 18.68 -19.41
N LEU A 620 11.12 18.62 -18.12
CA LEU A 620 10.57 19.74 -17.36
C LEU A 620 11.46 20.12 -16.19
N ASP A 621 11.67 21.41 -15.95
CA ASP A 621 12.19 21.94 -14.69
C ASP A 621 11.08 22.24 -13.68
N ARG A 622 9.86 22.47 -14.15
CA ARG A 622 8.68 22.64 -13.32
C ARG A 622 7.47 21.91 -13.90
N PHE A 623 6.73 21.25 -13.01
CA PHE A 623 5.31 20.95 -13.22
C PHE A 623 4.60 20.95 -11.88
N THR A 624 4.05 22.11 -11.51
CA THR A 624 3.19 22.24 -10.34
C THR A 624 1.74 22.28 -10.77
N ARG A 625 0.90 21.41 -10.19
CA ARG A 625 -0.56 21.43 -10.35
C ARG A 625 -1.18 21.82 -9.02
N ALA A 626 -2.02 22.85 -9.03
CA ALA A 626 -2.88 23.20 -7.92
C ALA A 626 -4.34 22.89 -8.26
N ILE A 627 -5.06 22.28 -7.33
CA ILE A 627 -6.51 22.10 -7.41
C ILE A 627 -7.15 22.87 -6.27
N VAL A 628 -7.93 23.88 -6.62
CA VAL A 628 -8.80 24.61 -5.70
C VAL A 628 -10.19 24.03 -5.83
N PHE A 629 -10.78 23.59 -4.73
CA PHE A 629 -12.15 23.11 -4.69
C PHE A 629 -12.99 24.00 -3.77
N ALA A 630 -13.81 24.86 -4.37
CA ALA A 630 -14.83 25.61 -3.66
C ALA A 630 -16.12 24.79 -3.65
N LYS A 631 -16.46 24.31 -2.45
CA LYS A 631 -17.50 23.29 -2.27
C LYS A 631 -18.90 23.90 -2.45
N PRO A 632 -19.83 23.20 -3.15
CA PRO A 632 -19.65 21.92 -3.85
C PRO A 632 -19.37 22.07 -5.36
N ASP A 633 -19.47 23.26 -5.93
CA ASP A 633 -19.83 23.48 -7.33
C ASP A 633 -18.70 24.03 -8.22
N LEU A 634 -17.51 24.31 -7.67
CA LEU A 634 -16.40 24.88 -8.45
C LEU A 634 -15.07 24.18 -8.16
N VAL A 635 -14.52 23.54 -9.19
CA VAL A 635 -13.14 23.01 -9.19
C VAL A 635 -12.31 23.82 -10.17
N VAL A 636 -11.17 24.34 -9.72
CA VAL A 636 -10.18 25.04 -10.54
C VAL A 636 -8.88 24.24 -10.54
N VAL A 637 -8.39 23.91 -11.72
CA VAL A 637 -7.08 23.28 -11.91
C VAL A 637 -6.13 24.32 -12.52
N TYR A 638 -5.07 24.64 -11.78
CA TYR A 638 -4.04 25.58 -12.21
C TYR A 638 -2.70 24.84 -12.35
N ASP A 639 -2.20 24.76 -13.58
CA ASP A 639 -0.93 24.13 -13.90
C ASP A 639 0.11 25.18 -14.27
N ARG A 640 1.34 24.99 -13.79
CA ARG A 640 2.52 25.77 -14.21
C ARG A 640 3.59 24.80 -14.67
N LEU A 641 4.00 24.92 -15.94
CA LEU A 641 5.02 24.07 -16.54
C LEU A 641 6.17 24.92 -17.05
N GLU A 642 7.39 24.45 -16.81
CA GLU A 642 8.62 25.00 -17.38
C GLU A 642 9.40 23.85 -18.02
N ALA A 643 9.52 23.88 -19.34
CA ALA A 643 10.28 22.96 -20.14
C ALA A 643 11.72 23.44 -20.36
N ARG A 644 12.66 22.49 -20.43
CA ARG A 644 14.09 22.80 -20.64
C ARG A 644 14.37 23.40 -22.01
N GLN A 645 13.53 23.06 -22.98
CA GLN A 645 13.51 23.56 -24.35
C GLN A 645 12.07 23.98 -24.70
N PRO A 646 11.85 24.78 -25.76
CA PRO A 646 10.50 25.03 -26.23
C PRO A 646 9.83 23.73 -26.67
N GLU A 647 8.69 23.39 -26.05
CA GLU A 647 7.97 22.12 -26.28
C GLU A 647 6.48 22.38 -26.52
N THR A 648 5.80 21.40 -27.11
CA THR A 648 4.33 21.39 -27.18
C THR A 648 3.73 20.66 -26.00
N PHE A 649 2.54 21.06 -25.57
CA PHE A 649 1.87 20.50 -24.40
C PHE A 649 0.50 19.96 -24.77
N GLN A 650 0.16 18.79 -24.26
CA GLN A 650 -1.10 18.10 -24.53
C GLN A 650 -1.79 17.79 -23.21
N TYR A 651 -2.89 18.48 -22.94
CA TYR A 651 -3.74 18.26 -21.77
C TYR A 651 -4.75 17.15 -22.07
N TRP A 652 -4.72 16.08 -21.27
CA TRP A 652 -5.60 14.93 -21.38
C TRP A 652 -6.75 14.99 -20.38
N LEU A 653 -7.97 14.70 -20.85
CA LEU A 653 -9.14 14.45 -20.03
C LEU A 653 -9.82 13.15 -20.50
N HIS A 654 -10.27 12.32 -19.57
CA HIS A 654 -10.94 11.06 -19.87
C HIS A 654 -12.30 10.97 -19.20
N ALA A 655 -13.27 10.45 -19.93
CA ALA A 655 -14.64 10.25 -19.45
C ALA A 655 -15.19 8.90 -19.92
N VAL A 656 -16.25 8.43 -19.27
CA VAL A 656 -16.97 7.22 -19.71
C VAL A 656 -17.67 7.49 -21.04
N ASN A 657 -18.23 8.68 -21.21
CA ASN A 657 -19.00 9.09 -22.39
C ASN A 657 -18.26 10.17 -23.18
N ALA A 658 -18.66 10.36 -24.44
CA ALA A 658 -18.13 11.42 -25.29
C ALA A 658 -18.32 12.81 -24.65
N PHE A 659 -17.35 13.68 -24.88
CA PHE A 659 -17.47 15.09 -24.51
C PHE A 659 -18.32 15.81 -25.57
N ASP A 660 -19.21 16.70 -25.13
CA ASP A 660 -19.80 17.70 -26.01
C ASP A 660 -18.83 18.88 -26.11
N ILE A 661 -18.29 19.14 -27.30
CA ILE A 661 -17.20 20.09 -27.54
C ILE A 661 -17.68 21.10 -28.59
N GLN A 662 -17.87 22.35 -28.18
CA GLN A 662 -18.08 23.45 -29.11
C GLN A 662 -16.77 24.23 -29.36
N ASP A 663 -16.08 24.58 -28.27
CA ASP A 663 -14.76 25.20 -28.27
C ASP A 663 -14.10 25.01 -26.89
N GLN A 664 -12.89 25.55 -26.68
CA GLN A 664 -12.14 25.37 -25.44
C GLN A 664 -12.80 25.94 -24.16
N LYS A 665 -13.75 26.86 -24.29
CA LYS A 665 -14.52 27.44 -23.17
C LYS A 665 -15.91 26.80 -23.04
N ARG A 666 -16.28 25.89 -23.93
CA ARG A 666 -17.59 25.23 -23.99
C ARG A 666 -17.41 23.74 -24.25
N ILE A 667 -16.87 23.04 -23.25
CA ILE A 667 -16.79 21.58 -23.19
C ILE A 667 -17.74 21.11 -22.10
N THR A 668 -18.50 20.05 -22.33
CA THR A 668 -19.34 19.43 -21.29
C THR A 668 -19.12 17.93 -21.25
N VAL A 669 -18.88 17.39 -20.06
CA VAL A 669 -18.98 15.95 -19.79
C VAL A 669 -20.30 15.65 -19.08
N ARG A 670 -20.94 14.53 -19.46
CA ARG A 670 -22.22 14.09 -18.88
C ARG A 670 -22.15 12.62 -18.50
N ALA A 671 -22.69 12.31 -17.31
CA ALA A 671 -22.92 10.95 -16.86
C ALA A 671 -24.29 10.90 -16.15
N GLY A 672 -25.26 10.20 -16.74
CA GLY A 672 -26.63 10.17 -16.23
C GLY A 672 -27.24 11.57 -16.17
N ASP A 673 -27.79 11.92 -15.00
CA ASP A 673 -28.39 13.21 -14.66
C ASP A 673 -27.38 14.25 -14.15
N VAL A 674 -26.07 13.95 -14.23
CA VAL A 674 -24.99 14.84 -13.79
C VAL A 674 -24.21 15.37 -14.99
N VAL A 675 -23.92 16.66 -14.97
CA VAL A 675 -23.14 17.37 -15.99
C VAL A 675 -21.99 18.13 -15.34
N CYS A 676 -20.93 18.35 -16.12
CA CYS A 676 -19.84 19.22 -15.73
C CYS A 676 -19.35 20.00 -16.96
N PRO A 677 -19.73 21.29 -17.07
CA PRO A 677 -19.05 22.22 -17.96
C PRO A 677 -17.58 22.35 -17.57
N ILE A 678 -16.73 22.43 -18.59
CA ILE A 678 -15.27 22.54 -18.50
C ILE A 678 -14.84 23.71 -19.40
N GLN A 679 -14.04 24.61 -18.85
CA GLN A 679 -13.51 25.76 -19.57
C GLN A 679 -11.98 25.82 -19.41
N PHE A 680 -11.25 25.80 -20.52
CA PHE A 680 -9.84 26.18 -20.56
C PHE A 680 -9.76 27.70 -20.78
N LEU A 681 -9.48 28.43 -19.70
CA LEU A 681 -9.38 29.88 -19.71
C LEU A 681 -8.03 30.37 -20.23
N GLU A 682 -6.97 29.61 -19.93
CA GLU A 682 -5.59 29.82 -20.41
C GLU A 682 -4.96 28.43 -20.67
N PRO A 683 -4.13 28.25 -21.72
CA PRO A 683 -3.87 29.20 -22.79
C PRO A 683 -5.04 29.34 -23.77
N ALA A 684 -5.08 30.44 -24.52
CA ALA A 684 -5.97 30.58 -25.66
C ALA A 684 -5.46 29.82 -26.89
N GLY A 685 -6.37 29.37 -27.77
CA GLY A 685 -6.02 28.79 -29.07
C GLY A 685 -5.64 27.30 -29.02
N LEU A 686 -6.16 26.56 -28.04
CA LEU A 686 -5.92 25.11 -27.93
C LEU A 686 -6.60 24.35 -29.08
N GLN A 687 -5.85 23.43 -29.69
CA GLN A 687 -6.43 22.45 -30.61
C GLN A 687 -7.03 21.29 -29.81
N ILE A 688 -8.35 21.13 -29.89
CA ILE A 688 -9.08 20.11 -29.14
C ILE A 688 -9.52 18.98 -30.06
N THR A 689 -9.19 17.75 -29.66
CA THR A 689 -9.64 16.52 -30.32
C THR A 689 -10.17 15.54 -29.28
N GLN A 690 -10.96 14.54 -29.70
CA GLN A 690 -11.30 13.41 -28.85
C GLN A 690 -11.38 12.10 -29.64
N THR A 691 -11.17 10.98 -28.96
CA THR A 691 -11.27 9.62 -29.52
C THR A 691 -11.75 8.63 -28.46
N ASP A 692 -12.32 7.50 -28.88
CA ASP A 692 -12.66 6.35 -28.02
C ASP A 692 -11.68 5.16 -28.18
N GLN A 693 -10.60 5.37 -28.95
CA GLN A 693 -9.59 4.38 -29.22
C GLN A 693 -8.46 4.44 -28.19
N TYR A 694 -8.07 3.27 -27.69
CA TYR A 694 -6.85 3.09 -26.93
C TYR A 694 -5.71 2.71 -27.87
N ASP A 695 -4.50 3.15 -27.55
CA ASP A 695 -3.29 2.78 -28.28
C ASP A 695 -2.20 2.20 -27.35
N PRO A 696 -2.04 0.86 -27.29
CA PRO A 696 -2.79 -0.15 -28.02
C PRO A 696 -4.14 -0.49 -27.36
N ASN A 697 -5.06 -1.05 -28.14
CA ASN A 697 -6.33 -1.58 -27.64
C ASN A 697 -6.13 -2.78 -26.69
N PRO A 698 -7.00 -2.97 -25.68
CA PRO A 698 -6.96 -4.16 -24.83
C PRO A 698 -7.29 -5.41 -25.65
N ARG A 699 -6.97 -6.60 -25.10
CA ARG A 699 -7.37 -7.89 -25.71
C ARG A 699 -8.85 -7.90 -26.05
N GLU A 700 -9.20 -8.62 -27.13
CA GLU A 700 -10.52 -8.61 -27.76
C GLU A 700 -11.72 -8.84 -26.80
N ARG A 701 -11.53 -9.61 -25.72
CA ARG A 701 -12.57 -9.84 -24.69
C ARG A 701 -12.95 -8.61 -23.87
N ILE A 702 -12.13 -7.56 -23.89
CA ILE A 702 -12.44 -6.28 -23.26
C ILE A 702 -13.08 -5.37 -24.33
N LYS A 703 -14.40 -5.18 -24.23
CA LYS A 703 -15.18 -4.31 -25.12
C LYS A 703 -15.40 -2.90 -24.55
N LEU A 704 -14.80 -2.59 -23.40
CA LEU A 704 -14.89 -1.26 -22.79
C LEU A 704 -14.40 -0.21 -23.79
N ARG A 705 -15.14 0.88 -23.91
CA ARG A 705 -14.75 2.09 -24.62
C ARG A 705 -14.98 3.26 -23.68
N GLU A 706 -14.01 4.15 -23.66
CA GLU A 706 -14.00 5.37 -22.86
C GLU A 706 -13.45 6.46 -23.78
N TRP A 707 -13.80 7.71 -23.49
CA TRP A 707 -13.46 8.84 -24.36
C TRP A 707 -12.26 9.59 -23.81
N HIS A 708 -11.42 10.06 -24.72
CA HIS A 708 -10.13 10.67 -24.43
C HIS A 708 -10.06 11.99 -25.20
N LEU A 709 -10.22 13.10 -24.49
CA LEU A 709 -10.05 14.45 -25.01
C LEU A 709 -8.59 14.86 -24.86
N THR A 710 -8.04 15.47 -25.90
CA THR A 710 -6.72 16.07 -25.91
C THR A 710 -6.82 17.53 -26.33
N ALA A 711 -6.43 18.46 -25.45
CA ALA A 711 -6.28 19.87 -25.75
C ALA A 711 -4.80 20.21 -25.91
N SER A 712 -4.37 20.57 -27.12
CA SER A 712 -2.95 20.72 -27.48
C SER A 712 -2.59 22.17 -27.77
N THR A 713 -1.40 22.59 -27.34
CA THR A 713 -0.80 23.81 -27.85
C THR A 713 -0.39 23.62 -29.31
N THR A 714 -0.50 24.67 -30.12
CA THR A 714 -0.09 24.63 -31.54
C THR A 714 1.36 25.05 -31.73
N GLU A 715 1.90 25.88 -30.84
CA GLU A 715 3.26 26.40 -30.90
C GLU A 715 4.10 25.89 -29.72
N PRO A 716 5.42 25.63 -29.92
CA PRO A 716 6.33 25.29 -28.83
C PRO A 716 6.57 26.47 -27.88
N GLN A 717 6.56 26.21 -26.58
CA GLN A 717 6.81 27.22 -25.54
C GLN A 717 7.71 26.64 -24.44
N ARG A 718 8.52 27.49 -23.80
CA ARG A 718 9.33 27.08 -22.64
C ARG A 718 8.50 27.08 -21.36
N THR A 719 7.61 28.04 -21.19
CA THR A 719 6.77 28.20 -20.02
C THR A 719 5.32 28.24 -20.47
N ILE A 720 4.45 27.59 -19.71
CA ILE A 720 3.02 27.65 -19.97
C ILE A 720 2.22 27.46 -18.69
N GLU A 721 1.11 28.17 -18.60
CA GLU A 721 0.11 27.94 -17.58
C GLU A 721 -1.19 27.42 -18.19
N PHE A 722 -1.83 26.46 -17.49
CA PHE A 722 -3.20 26.09 -17.79
C PHE A 722 -4.10 26.53 -16.63
N VAL A 723 -5.18 27.25 -16.94
CA VAL A 723 -6.24 27.57 -15.98
C VAL A 723 -7.53 26.92 -16.46
N THR A 724 -7.93 25.84 -15.80
CA THR A 724 -9.12 25.06 -16.15
C THR A 724 -10.18 25.18 -15.06
N VAL A 725 -11.41 25.51 -15.44
CA VAL A 725 -12.57 25.62 -14.53
C VAL A 725 -13.57 24.51 -14.83
N MET A 726 -14.06 23.84 -13.79
CA MET A 726 -15.01 22.73 -13.87
C MET A 726 -16.16 22.94 -12.88
N ARG A 727 -17.39 22.68 -13.33
CA ARG A 727 -18.60 22.93 -12.53
C ARG A 727 -19.54 21.72 -12.48
N PRO A 728 -19.27 20.71 -11.65
CA PRO A 728 -20.14 19.55 -11.54
C PRO A 728 -21.48 19.90 -10.87
N HIS A 729 -22.59 19.53 -11.51
CA HIS A 729 -23.94 19.73 -10.99
C HIS A 729 -24.93 18.73 -11.57
N ARG A 730 -26.05 18.53 -10.88
CA ARG A 730 -27.19 17.80 -11.44
C ARG A 730 -27.89 18.65 -12.50
N THR A 731 -28.49 18.01 -13.49
CA THR A 731 -29.15 18.68 -14.62
C THR A 731 -30.37 19.52 -14.26
N ASP A 732 -30.96 19.29 -13.08
CA ASP A 732 -32.04 20.08 -12.51
C ASP A 732 -31.54 21.27 -11.68
N GLN A 733 -30.24 21.34 -11.39
CA GLN A 733 -29.61 22.46 -10.71
C GLN A 733 -29.18 23.54 -11.70
N THR A 734 -29.38 24.79 -11.32
CA THR A 734 -28.79 25.94 -12.02
C THR A 734 -27.55 26.37 -11.24
N VAL A 735 -26.37 26.24 -11.84
CA VAL A 735 -25.11 26.75 -11.26
C VAL A 735 -24.64 27.99 -12.01
N PRO A 736 -23.97 28.94 -11.34
CA PRO A 736 -23.35 30.06 -12.01
C PRO A 736 -22.30 29.59 -13.03
N ASP A 737 -22.25 30.19 -14.21
CA ASP A 737 -21.29 29.87 -15.26
C ASP A 737 -20.17 30.91 -15.40
N GLN A 738 -20.28 32.04 -14.68
CA GLN A 738 -19.37 33.16 -14.77
C GLN A 738 -18.03 32.84 -14.09
N ALA A 739 -16.96 32.84 -14.90
CA ALA A 739 -15.57 32.83 -14.45
C ALA A 739 -14.77 33.78 -15.34
N ARG A 740 -14.13 34.77 -14.72
CA ARG A 740 -13.28 35.74 -15.40
C ARG A 740 -11.84 35.55 -14.94
N LEU A 741 -10.96 35.28 -15.90
CA LEU A 741 -9.53 35.35 -15.69
C LEU A 741 -9.02 36.72 -16.13
N THR A 742 -8.26 37.40 -15.29
CA THR A 742 -7.64 38.70 -15.59
C THR A 742 -6.13 38.58 -15.39
N THR A 743 -5.36 38.88 -16.42
CA THR A 743 -3.91 38.91 -16.33
C THR A 743 -3.47 40.05 -15.41
N LEU A 744 -2.57 39.73 -14.49
CA LEU A 744 -1.85 40.67 -13.63
C LEU A 744 -0.35 40.57 -13.96
N PRO A 745 0.45 41.59 -13.65
CA PRO A 745 1.91 41.44 -13.69
C PRO A 745 2.34 40.26 -12.79
N GLY A 746 2.92 39.21 -13.39
CA GLY A 746 3.39 38.01 -12.68
C GLY A 746 2.32 36.93 -12.40
N GLY A 747 1.14 36.99 -13.02
CA GLY A 747 0.15 35.92 -12.84
C GLY A 747 -1.26 36.30 -13.24
N TYR A 748 -2.23 35.67 -12.58
CA TYR A 748 -3.64 35.82 -12.90
C TYR A 748 -4.48 36.08 -11.65
N LEU A 749 -5.54 36.85 -11.84
CA LEU A 749 -6.68 36.95 -10.94
C LEU A 749 -7.82 36.13 -11.55
N LEU A 750 -8.23 35.07 -10.85
CA LEU A 750 -9.46 34.37 -11.16
C LEU A 750 -10.58 34.92 -10.28
N ASP A 751 -11.69 35.27 -10.91
CA ASP A 751 -12.91 35.76 -10.27
C ASP A 751 -14.10 34.94 -10.79
N ALA A 752 -14.66 34.08 -9.94
CA ALA A 752 -15.67 33.11 -10.34
C ALA A 752 -16.86 33.12 -9.38
N GLN A 753 -18.08 33.11 -9.92
CA GLN A 753 -19.29 32.95 -9.10
C GLN A 753 -19.41 31.52 -8.59
N VAL A 754 -19.97 31.34 -7.40
CA VAL A 754 -20.39 30.04 -6.83
C VAL A 754 -21.84 30.17 -6.36
N LEU A 755 -22.50 29.05 -6.08
CA LEU A 755 -23.94 29.02 -5.75
C LEU A 755 -24.40 30.05 -4.72
N ASP A 756 -23.57 30.35 -3.72
CA ASP A 756 -23.87 31.22 -2.58
C ASP A 756 -22.96 32.46 -2.49
N GLY A 757 -22.26 32.81 -3.57
CA GLY A 757 -21.35 33.96 -3.57
C GLY A 757 -20.32 33.92 -4.68
N ARG A 758 -19.05 34.12 -4.32
CA ARG A 758 -17.94 34.15 -5.28
C ARG A 758 -16.61 33.70 -4.69
N VAL A 759 -15.71 33.30 -5.57
CA VAL A 759 -14.34 32.92 -5.27
C VAL A 759 -13.39 33.83 -6.03
N ILE A 760 -12.42 34.37 -5.31
CA ILE A 760 -11.30 35.14 -5.86
C ILE A 760 -10.02 34.35 -5.60
N ALA A 761 -9.21 34.09 -6.63
CA ALA A 761 -7.92 33.44 -6.49
C ALA A 761 -6.80 34.24 -7.16
N LEU A 762 -5.69 34.41 -6.44
CA LEU A 762 -4.42 34.93 -6.97
C LEU A 762 -3.55 33.74 -7.39
N LEU A 763 -3.24 33.66 -8.68
CA LEU A 763 -2.55 32.56 -9.34
C LEU A 763 -1.21 33.06 -9.90
N PRO A 764 -0.11 33.05 -9.10
CA PRO A 764 1.20 33.53 -9.54
C PRO A 764 1.82 32.60 -10.58
N THR A 765 2.49 33.13 -11.60
CA THR A 765 3.17 32.34 -12.65
C THR A 765 4.47 31.69 -12.15
N ASP A 766 5.15 32.34 -11.20
CA ASP A 766 6.40 31.87 -10.61
C ASP A 766 6.45 32.13 -9.10
N ASP A 767 7.51 31.66 -8.43
CA ASP A 767 7.61 31.68 -6.96
C ASP A 767 8.06 33.04 -6.39
N ALA A 768 8.45 33.98 -7.26
CA ALA A 768 8.84 35.34 -6.89
C ALA A 768 7.76 36.38 -7.21
N ALA A 769 6.76 36.02 -8.03
CA ALA A 769 5.70 36.91 -8.46
C ALA A 769 4.86 37.43 -7.29
N VAL A 770 4.73 38.75 -7.20
CA VAL A 770 3.92 39.43 -6.18
C VAL A 770 2.59 39.84 -6.80
N LEU A 771 1.50 39.22 -6.34
CA LEU A 771 0.15 39.55 -6.76
C LEU A 771 -0.59 40.27 -5.63
N GLN A 772 -1.40 41.26 -6.00
CA GLN A 772 -2.24 42.00 -5.05
C GLN A 772 -3.60 42.35 -5.67
N HIS A 773 -4.68 42.10 -4.95
CA HIS A 773 -6.03 42.47 -5.35
C HIS A 773 -6.96 42.58 -4.13
N ASN A 774 -7.71 43.68 -3.98
CA ASN A 774 -8.73 43.86 -2.93
C ASN A 774 -8.31 43.38 -1.52
N GLY A 775 -7.13 43.82 -1.07
CA GLY A 775 -6.59 43.45 0.25
C GLY A 775 -6.00 42.04 0.36
N LEU A 776 -6.04 41.23 -0.70
CA LEU A 776 -5.20 40.04 -0.84
C LEU A 776 -3.83 40.43 -1.36
N LYS A 777 -2.78 39.85 -0.79
CA LYS A 777 -1.41 39.94 -1.30
C LYS A 777 -0.73 38.60 -1.12
N THR A 778 0.03 38.18 -2.13
CA THR A 778 0.84 36.96 -2.08
C THR A 778 2.14 37.13 -2.84
N THR A 779 3.13 36.31 -2.49
CA THR A 779 4.39 36.16 -3.24
C THR A 779 4.58 34.68 -3.55
N GLY A 780 4.51 34.30 -4.82
CA GLY A 780 4.76 32.93 -5.29
C GLY A 780 3.74 31.85 -4.92
N LYS A 781 2.91 32.14 -3.93
CA LYS A 781 1.93 31.22 -3.34
C LYS A 781 0.52 31.52 -3.84
N ILE A 782 -0.27 30.47 -4.04
CA ILE A 782 -1.69 30.63 -4.38
C ILE A 782 -2.45 31.11 -3.16
N VAL A 783 -3.31 32.11 -3.34
CA VAL A 783 -4.26 32.55 -2.29
C VAL A 783 -5.65 32.54 -2.85
N VAL A 784 -6.58 31.91 -2.13
CA VAL A 784 -7.99 31.78 -2.50
C VAL A 784 -8.84 32.36 -1.40
N ARG A 785 -9.79 33.22 -1.77
CA ARG A 785 -10.77 33.83 -0.87
C ARG A 785 -12.18 33.50 -1.36
N ARG A 786 -13.01 32.95 -0.48
CA ARG A 786 -14.45 32.79 -0.70
C ARG A 786 -15.18 33.96 -0.03
N LEU A 787 -16.11 34.54 -0.77
CA LEU A 787 -16.98 35.61 -0.34
C LEU A 787 -18.44 35.14 -0.47
N ASP A 788 -19.32 35.62 0.41
CA ASP A 788 -20.76 35.42 0.26
C ASP A 788 -21.36 36.33 -0.83
N ALA A 789 -22.70 36.35 -0.94
CA ALA A 789 -23.42 37.15 -1.91
C ALA A 789 -23.32 38.66 -1.63
N GLU A 790 -23.15 39.04 -0.36
CA GLU A 790 -22.98 40.42 0.11
C GLU A 790 -21.55 40.93 -0.09
N GLY A 791 -20.59 40.02 -0.28
CA GLY A 791 -19.18 40.32 -0.51
C GLY A 791 -18.33 40.25 0.77
N ASP A 792 -18.87 39.75 1.86
CA ASP A 792 -18.15 39.52 3.11
C ASP A 792 -17.29 38.25 3.02
N VAL A 793 -16.17 38.24 3.75
CA VAL A 793 -15.20 37.14 3.70
C VAL A 793 -15.72 35.96 4.52
N ILE A 794 -16.04 34.86 3.84
CA ILE A 794 -16.33 33.58 4.49
C ILE A 794 -15.00 32.95 4.93
N GLU A 795 -14.05 32.85 4.00
CA GLU A 795 -12.82 32.11 4.25
C GLU A 795 -11.69 32.55 3.31
N THR A 796 -10.45 32.40 3.76
CA THR A 796 -9.25 32.61 2.94
C THR A 796 -8.26 31.51 3.24
N ILE A 797 -7.80 30.81 2.20
CA ILE A 797 -6.73 29.82 2.29
C ILE A 797 -5.53 30.28 1.46
N THR A 798 -4.35 30.01 1.97
CA THR A 798 -3.07 30.33 1.34
C THR A 798 -2.25 29.06 1.24
N GLU A 799 -1.66 28.81 0.07
CA GLU A 799 -0.67 27.76 -0.12
C GLU A 799 0.47 27.95 0.89
N GLN A 800 0.63 27.00 1.81
CA GLN A 800 1.75 26.98 2.76
C GLN A 800 3.07 26.63 2.09
#